data_AF-A0AAW6TQ29-F1
#
_entry.id   AF-A0AAW6TQ29-F1
#
_cell.length_a   1.000
_cell.length_b   1.000
_cell.length_c   1.000
_cell.angle_alpha   90.00
_cell.angle_beta   90.00
_cell.angle_gamma   90.00
#
_symmetry.space_group_name_H-M   'P 1'
#
loop_
_entity.id
_entity.type
_entity.pdbx_description
1 polymer ?
#
loop_
_entity_poly.entity_id
_entity_poly.type
_entity_poly.pdbx_seq_one_letter_code
_entity_poly.pdbx_strand_id
1 'polypeptide(L)'
;MNAVGIARKVCLLVAATALVPTLAPAQSLHVAWTFGDVGLESYRLDAFAPDNVGFPPLGSEDPTLPLELGRRYQVTITDYTFHPFEVIAKGPSASQDTVLLSMTVPGPFESDPEVAWTDDGRGTVAFTLTEALYRAMAEGGRNPGYRCRTHPTTMRGDFTVAGLPIGERIAPSPVRVALEPVASGLTAPLLLVPDPSVPARLYVVDQTGQIHTVEDGVLAATPLLDVSDLLVPLRTNFDERGLLGLAFHPGYADADSPGSGLFYTYTSEPLHGPADFTVDRPAEEMDHQSVIREWQAGAYGQPIDPTVSREVLRIDQPQFNHDGGHIEFGPDGYLYIALGDGGGANDTSPGHGPEGNGQNIHTILGSIVRIDPLDPDRTPDSPDATSANGAYRVPADNPFVGGDGVDEIYAYGLRNPYRFSFDRRSGALIVADVGQRFIEEINFVQKGGNYGWNRKEGSFLFDPAGVNVGLPLDDPTLIDPVAQYDHDDGIAVIGGYAYYGTEIPELWGHYLFGDWSLSFSTPSGRLFEADLFTGRIQYLQVASVGDPLGLFVKGFGQDAEGEVYLLGNTDGGPTGETGVVLKIVAAPTEFTADLSAEPAGADVTATGQARFTLDPNAAVMSYQLDVDGIVDVTQAHIHVANEPGGDGPPAVWLYPSAPPTALIPGEFSGRLGEGAITDADFVGPLAGMTMDALLTAIREGRAYVNVHTIAFPGGAIRGAVEAVRAAPPIGAVLTGAGDGTDSTATGLTLLRWSAEDTLSYELKVQALENVTQAHIHVANEPGGDGPPAVWLYPSAPPAALIPGTFTGRLGAGDITDADLVGPLAGMTVADLLSAIEEGRAYVNVHTERFPAGEIRGPLE
;
A
#
# COMPACT_ATOMS: atom_id res chain seq x y z
N MET A 1 54.03 -45.94 9.96
CA MET A 1 54.61 -45.67 11.30
C MET A 1 55.28 -44.31 11.27
N ASN A 2 54.74 -43.36 12.04
CA ASN A 2 55.28 -42.13 12.69
C ASN A 2 56.27 -41.20 11.94
N ALA A 3 56.36 -39.87 12.12
CA ALA A 3 55.57 -38.73 12.62
C ALA A 3 56.54 -37.52 12.80
N VAL A 4 56.18 -36.29 12.33
CA VAL A 4 56.39 -34.93 12.95
C VAL A 4 57.84 -34.38 13.13
N GLY A 5 58.20 -33.08 12.97
CA GLY A 5 57.48 -31.84 12.62
C GLY A 5 58.32 -30.51 12.67
N ILE A 6 57.95 -29.58 11.77
CA ILE A 6 57.65 -28.11 11.80
C ILE A 6 58.39 -27.03 12.67
N ALA A 7 59.03 -26.09 11.92
CA ALA A 7 59.05 -24.60 11.87
C ALA A 7 59.42 -23.62 13.01
N ARG A 8 60.24 -22.60 12.65
CA ARG A 8 59.99 -21.14 12.84
C ARG A 8 60.96 -20.19 12.10
N LYS A 9 60.32 -19.22 11.40
CA LYS A 9 60.60 -17.78 11.13
C LYS A 9 61.90 -17.25 10.47
N VAL A 10 61.64 -16.31 9.57
CA VAL A 10 62.45 -15.64 8.53
C VAL A 10 62.99 -14.29 8.99
N CYS A 11 64.13 -13.90 8.43
CA CYS A 11 64.72 -12.55 8.47
C CYS A 11 65.50 -12.34 7.14
N LEU A 12 65.26 -11.27 6.37
CA LEU A 12 66.30 -10.31 5.94
C LEU A 12 65.80 -9.19 5.00
N LEU A 13 66.45 -8.04 5.21
CA LEU A 13 66.44 -6.71 4.62
C LEU A 13 66.94 -6.65 3.15
N VAL A 14 66.47 -5.67 2.34
CA VAL A 14 67.29 -4.61 1.65
C VAL A 14 66.51 -3.83 0.55
N ALA A 15 66.75 -2.51 0.55
CA ALA A 15 66.69 -1.49 -0.51
C ALA A 15 65.34 -0.90 -0.97
N ALA A 16 65.18 0.37 -0.59
CA ALA A 16 64.24 1.33 -1.15
C ALA A 16 64.56 1.67 -2.61
N THR A 17 63.56 1.48 -3.48
CA THR A 17 63.36 2.24 -4.71
C THR A 17 61.94 2.80 -4.65
N ALA A 18 61.80 4.10 -4.86
CA ALA A 18 60.51 4.79 -4.81
C ALA A 18 59.57 4.22 -5.88
N LEU A 19 58.48 3.57 -5.45
CA LEU A 19 57.29 3.48 -6.27
C LEU A 19 56.53 4.79 -6.10
N VAL A 20 56.47 5.56 -7.19
CA VAL A 20 55.48 6.61 -7.38
C VAL A 20 54.10 5.97 -7.15
N PRO A 21 53.21 6.52 -6.30
CA PRO A 21 51.85 6.05 -6.24
C PRO A 21 51.26 6.26 -7.64
N THR A 22 50.88 5.18 -8.31
CA THR A 22 50.00 5.27 -9.47
C THR A 22 48.74 5.95 -8.99
N LEU A 23 48.55 7.21 -9.41
CA LEU A 23 47.26 7.90 -9.28
C LEU A 23 46.20 6.93 -9.78
N ALA A 24 45.17 6.69 -8.95
CA ALA A 24 43.92 6.13 -9.45
C ALA A 24 43.53 6.95 -10.69
N PRO A 25 43.03 6.32 -11.78
CA PRO A 25 42.60 7.07 -12.94
C PRO A 25 41.65 8.18 -12.47
N ALA A 26 41.96 9.43 -12.86
CA ALA A 26 41.10 10.56 -12.54
C ALA A 26 39.69 10.23 -13.04
N GLN A 27 38.74 10.10 -12.11
CA GLN A 27 37.33 9.93 -12.47
C GLN A 27 36.96 11.06 -13.44
N SER A 28 36.37 10.71 -14.58
CA SER A 28 35.90 11.70 -15.55
C SER A 28 34.92 12.64 -14.85
N LEU A 29 35.17 13.94 -14.93
CA LEU A 29 34.25 14.95 -14.43
C LEU A 29 32.94 14.85 -15.21
N HIS A 30 31.82 14.81 -14.48
CA HIS A 30 30.50 14.74 -15.11
C HIS A 30 29.95 16.15 -15.36
N VAL A 31 30.24 17.09 -14.46
CA VAL A 31 29.78 18.49 -14.54
C VAL A 31 30.86 19.42 -13.97
N ALA A 32 31.07 20.57 -14.60
CA ALA A 32 31.95 21.64 -14.10
C ALA A 32 31.25 22.99 -14.10
N TRP A 33 31.45 23.80 -13.06
CA TRP A 33 30.91 25.16 -12.90
C TRP A 33 32.03 26.17 -12.68
N THR A 34 31.86 27.37 -13.21
CA THR A 34 32.73 28.51 -12.93
C THR A 34 31.90 29.68 -12.41
N PHE A 35 32.23 30.15 -11.21
CA PHE A 35 31.64 31.34 -10.61
C PHE A 35 32.59 32.54 -10.72
N GLY A 36 32.04 33.65 -11.20
CA GLY A 36 32.72 34.92 -11.37
C GLY A 36 32.61 35.85 -10.16
N ASP A 37 33.46 36.88 -10.16
CA ASP A 37 33.42 37.99 -9.20
C ASP A 37 32.23 38.93 -9.48
N VAL A 38 31.42 39.16 -8.43
CA VAL A 38 30.31 40.13 -8.39
C VAL A 38 30.35 41.01 -7.13
N GLY A 39 31.49 41.12 -6.46
CA GLY A 39 31.61 41.88 -5.22
C GLY A 39 30.93 41.19 -4.02
N LEU A 40 30.35 41.97 -3.10
CA LEU A 40 29.91 41.46 -1.78
C LEU A 40 28.49 40.85 -1.76
N GLU A 41 27.79 40.81 -2.91
CA GLU A 41 26.32 40.68 -2.93
C GLU A 41 25.76 39.36 -3.49
N SER A 42 26.55 38.52 -4.19
CA SER A 42 26.09 37.21 -4.73
C SER A 42 27.24 36.34 -5.30
N TYR A 43 26.97 35.10 -5.72
CA TYR A 43 27.78 34.33 -6.68
C TYR A 43 27.18 34.45 -8.08
N ARG A 44 27.97 34.71 -9.12
CA ARG A 44 27.48 34.72 -10.50
C ARG A 44 27.99 33.54 -11.31
N LEU A 45 27.09 32.76 -11.93
CA LEU A 45 27.47 31.65 -12.79
C LEU A 45 27.97 32.15 -14.14
N ASP A 46 29.28 32.02 -14.38
CA ASP A 46 29.96 32.54 -15.58
C ASP A 46 30.14 31.48 -16.68
N ALA A 47 30.28 30.21 -16.30
CA ALA A 47 30.33 29.09 -17.24
C ALA A 47 29.92 27.78 -16.57
N PHE A 48 29.43 26.83 -17.37
CA PHE A 48 29.28 25.43 -16.97
C PHE A 48 29.56 24.50 -18.15
N ALA A 49 29.85 23.23 -17.87
CA ALA A 49 29.95 22.19 -18.88
C ALA A 49 29.44 20.85 -18.32
N PRO A 50 28.75 20.02 -19.13
CA PRO A 50 28.38 20.29 -20.54
C PRO A 50 27.16 21.22 -20.67
N ASP A 51 27.06 21.92 -21.81
CA ASP A 51 26.08 22.98 -22.08
C ASP A 51 24.62 22.49 -22.24
N ASN A 52 24.40 21.17 -22.20
CA ASN A 52 23.11 20.51 -22.41
C ASN A 52 22.40 20.08 -21.11
N VAL A 53 22.90 20.50 -19.96
CA VAL A 53 22.23 20.30 -18.66
C VAL A 53 21.34 21.51 -18.39
N GLY A 54 20.14 21.30 -17.79
CA GLY A 54 19.13 22.32 -17.53
C GLY A 54 19.52 23.36 -16.45
N PHE A 55 20.67 24.01 -16.61
CA PHE A 55 21.19 25.01 -15.70
C PHE A 55 20.49 26.36 -15.84
N PRO A 56 20.53 27.20 -14.79
CA PRO A 56 20.17 28.60 -14.88
C PRO A 56 20.95 29.35 -15.98
N PRO A 57 20.38 30.42 -16.55
CA PRO A 57 21.09 31.24 -17.54
C PRO A 57 22.42 31.78 -16.99
N LEU A 58 23.46 31.78 -17.81
CA LEU A 58 24.72 32.44 -17.46
C LEU A 58 24.47 33.89 -17.03
N GLY A 59 25.17 34.32 -15.98
CA GLY A 59 24.97 35.62 -15.35
C GLY A 59 23.95 35.62 -14.21
N SER A 60 23.30 34.49 -13.89
CA SER A 60 22.43 34.37 -12.72
C SER A 60 23.20 34.52 -11.41
N GLU A 61 22.62 35.26 -10.47
CA GLU A 61 23.14 35.49 -9.11
C GLU A 61 22.57 34.45 -8.12
N ASP A 62 23.43 33.90 -7.24
CA ASP A 62 23.14 32.80 -6.29
C ASP A 62 22.22 31.70 -6.87
N PRO A 63 22.54 31.15 -8.06
CA PRO A 63 21.64 30.23 -8.75
C PRO A 63 21.35 28.96 -7.95
N THR A 64 20.14 28.42 -8.12
CA THR A 64 19.88 27.03 -7.74
C THR A 64 20.61 26.10 -8.71
N LEU A 65 21.50 25.24 -8.19
CA LEU A 65 22.31 24.35 -9.02
C LEU A 65 21.79 22.90 -8.96
N PRO A 66 21.54 22.24 -10.10
CA PRO A 66 21.21 20.82 -10.12
C PRO A 66 22.46 19.97 -9.83
N LEU A 67 22.29 19.06 -8.88
CA LEU A 67 23.15 17.93 -8.59
C LEU A 67 22.40 16.64 -8.92
N GLU A 68 23.15 15.57 -9.08
CA GLU A 68 22.68 14.21 -9.33
C GLU A 68 23.53 13.27 -8.46
N LEU A 69 22.87 12.35 -7.76
CA LEU A 69 23.56 11.33 -6.95
C LEU A 69 24.55 10.54 -7.80
N GLY A 70 25.70 10.21 -7.21
CA GLY A 70 26.79 9.48 -7.86
C GLY A 70 27.62 10.29 -8.88
N ARG A 71 27.18 11.49 -9.27
CA ARG A 71 27.95 12.34 -10.19
C ARG A 71 29.07 13.10 -9.50
N ARG A 72 30.10 13.41 -10.30
CA ARG A 72 31.29 14.15 -9.89
C ARG A 72 31.28 15.56 -10.45
N TYR A 73 31.39 16.54 -9.56
CA TYR A 73 31.29 17.97 -9.82
C TYR A 73 32.64 18.64 -9.63
N GLN A 74 32.95 19.62 -10.48
CA GLN A 74 34.04 20.56 -10.28
C GLN A 74 33.48 21.98 -10.14
N VAL A 75 33.97 22.73 -9.17
CA VAL A 75 33.60 24.14 -8.96
C VAL A 75 34.85 24.99 -8.99
N THR A 76 34.90 25.95 -9.90
CA THR A 76 35.98 26.94 -10.01
C THR A 76 35.45 28.32 -9.60
N ILE A 77 36.11 28.97 -8.65
CA ILE A 77 35.79 30.33 -8.20
C ILE A 77 36.93 31.27 -8.61
N THR A 78 36.64 32.28 -9.43
CA THR A 78 37.68 33.17 -9.99
C THR A 78 38.35 34.06 -8.95
N ASP A 79 37.68 34.38 -7.84
CA ASP A 79 38.25 35.12 -6.69
C ASP A 79 38.07 34.40 -5.35
N TYR A 80 38.50 33.14 -5.32
CA TYR A 80 38.35 32.25 -4.17
C TYR A 80 39.00 32.76 -2.87
N THR A 81 39.97 33.68 -2.96
CA THR A 81 40.65 34.23 -1.77
C THR A 81 39.73 35.09 -0.91
N PHE A 82 38.75 35.75 -1.51
CA PHE A 82 37.72 36.52 -0.81
C PHE A 82 36.41 35.73 -0.71
N HIS A 83 36.15 34.83 -1.66
CA HIS A 83 34.88 34.13 -1.83
C HIS A 83 35.02 32.59 -1.83
N PRO A 84 35.40 31.96 -0.70
CA PRO A 84 35.57 30.51 -0.66
C PRO A 84 34.24 29.75 -0.74
N PHE A 85 34.20 28.69 -1.56
CA PHE A 85 33.03 27.83 -1.71
C PHE A 85 32.91 26.82 -0.56
N GLU A 86 31.71 26.67 -0.01
CA GLU A 86 31.35 25.65 0.98
C GLU A 86 30.07 24.92 0.55
N VAL A 87 30.04 23.60 0.73
CA VAL A 87 28.81 22.78 0.68
C VAL A 87 28.25 22.68 2.10
N ILE A 88 26.95 22.94 2.25
CA ILE A 88 26.31 23.10 3.55
C ILE A 88 24.97 22.34 3.64
N ALA A 89 24.63 21.94 4.87
CA ALA A 89 23.24 21.70 5.27
C ALA A 89 22.62 23.06 5.63
N LYS A 90 21.77 23.59 4.76
CA LYS A 90 21.29 24.97 4.81
C LYS A 90 20.16 25.11 5.84
N GLY A 91 20.40 25.92 6.88
CA GLY A 91 19.39 26.23 7.90
C GLY A 91 18.40 27.33 7.47
N PRO A 92 17.48 27.77 8.35
CA PRO A 92 16.65 28.95 8.08
C PRO A 92 17.46 30.25 7.96
N SER A 93 18.65 30.28 8.55
CA SER A 93 19.56 31.43 8.51
C SER A 93 21.02 30.97 8.42
N ALA A 94 21.91 31.86 7.98
CA ALA A 94 23.31 31.53 7.75
C ALA A 94 24.08 31.07 9.01
N SER A 95 23.65 31.53 10.19
CA SER A 95 24.22 31.12 11.47
C SER A 95 23.82 29.69 11.87
N GLN A 96 22.84 29.10 11.18
CA GLN A 96 22.34 27.75 11.43
C GLN A 96 22.80 26.74 10.36
N ASP A 97 23.60 27.17 9.40
CA ASP A 97 24.16 26.27 8.39
C ASP A 97 25.25 25.38 9.01
N THR A 98 25.21 24.09 8.68
CA THR A 98 26.29 23.15 8.98
C THR A 98 27.20 23.01 7.76
N VAL A 99 28.51 23.17 7.94
CA VAL A 99 29.50 23.00 6.86
C VAL A 99 29.86 21.53 6.70
N LEU A 100 29.76 21.03 5.47
CA LEU A 100 29.98 19.63 5.11
C LEU A 100 31.25 19.44 4.28
N LEU A 101 31.49 20.37 3.34
CA LEU A 101 32.74 20.49 2.58
C LEU A 101 33.15 21.96 2.50
N SER A 102 34.44 22.27 2.55
CA SER A 102 34.92 23.66 2.53
C SER A 102 36.31 23.82 1.91
N MET A 103 36.51 24.93 1.19
CA MET A 103 37.84 25.41 0.79
C MET A 103 38.67 26.01 1.95
N THR A 104 38.07 26.25 3.13
CA THR A 104 38.74 27.02 4.21
C THR A 104 38.78 26.32 5.55
N VAL A 105 37.68 25.69 5.97
CA VAL A 105 37.62 25.02 7.27
C VAL A 105 37.09 23.61 7.06
N PRO A 106 37.88 22.58 7.39
CA PRO A 106 37.49 21.19 7.14
C PRO A 106 36.10 20.87 7.71
N GLY A 107 35.24 20.36 6.87
CA GLY A 107 34.04 19.62 7.23
C GLY A 107 34.34 18.13 7.49
N PRO A 108 33.30 17.33 7.77
CA PRO A 108 33.41 15.90 8.02
C PRO A 108 33.58 15.05 6.75
N PHE A 109 33.18 15.54 5.57
CA PHE A 109 33.14 14.74 4.34
C PHE A 109 34.40 14.86 3.48
N GLU A 110 35.32 15.78 3.76
CA GLU A 110 36.58 15.90 3.03
C GLU A 110 37.50 14.70 3.22
N SER A 111 37.33 13.94 4.31
CA SER A 111 38.05 12.70 4.57
C SER A 111 37.37 11.45 4.00
N ASP A 112 36.17 11.58 3.46
CA ASP A 112 35.41 10.46 2.89
C ASP A 112 36.01 10.07 1.53
N PRO A 113 36.50 8.83 1.36
CA PRO A 113 37.11 8.38 0.12
C PRO A 113 36.12 8.31 -1.05
N GLU A 114 34.82 8.18 -0.81
CA GLU A 114 33.78 8.10 -1.84
C GLU A 114 33.34 9.48 -2.32
N VAL A 115 33.28 10.46 -1.39
CA VAL A 115 33.10 11.87 -1.75
C VAL A 115 34.29 12.36 -2.56
N ALA A 116 35.48 11.83 -2.28
CA ALA A 116 36.70 12.09 -3.02
C ALA A 116 36.92 13.60 -3.24
N TRP A 117 36.78 14.38 -2.16
CA TRP A 117 36.99 15.82 -2.16
C TRP A 117 38.43 16.15 -2.55
N THR A 118 38.60 17.04 -3.52
CA THR A 118 39.90 17.57 -3.92
C THR A 118 39.84 19.07 -4.00
N ASP A 119 40.79 19.76 -3.37
CA ASP A 119 40.98 21.21 -3.46
C ASP A 119 42.39 21.47 -4.00
N ASP A 120 42.49 22.24 -5.08
CA ASP A 120 43.78 22.58 -5.71
C ASP A 120 44.50 23.75 -5.03
N GLY A 121 43.86 24.39 -4.04
CA GLY A 121 44.36 25.56 -3.33
C GLY A 121 44.42 26.83 -4.19
N ARG A 122 43.84 26.80 -5.38
CA ARG A 122 43.82 27.87 -6.40
C ARG A 122 42.40 28.19 -6.87
N GLY A 123 41.41 27.85 -6.05
CA GLY A 123 40.00 28.17 -6.28
C GLY A 123 39.25 27.13 -7.08
N THR A 124 39.82 25.94 -7.31
CA THR A 124 39.09 24.82 -7.91
C THR A 124 38.96 23.66 -6.94
N VAL A 125 37.71 23.26 -6.68
CA VAL A 125 37.38 22.06 -5.92
C VAL A 125 36.66 21.05 -6.79
N ALA A 126 36.73 19.77 -6.42
CA ALA A 126 35.89 18.74 -6.99
C ALA A 126 35.43 17.75 -5.92
N PHE A 127 34.22 17.24 -6.08
CA PHE A 127 33.61 16.27 -5.17
C PHE A 127 32.59 15.40 -5.90
N THR A 128 32.36 14.20 -5.38
CA THR A 128 31.28 13.31 -5.79
C THR A 128 30.10 13.52 -4.86
N LEU A 129 28.89 13.70 -5.40
CA LEU A 129 27.69 13.71 -4.58
C LEU A 129 27.37 12.27 -4.16
N THR A 130 27.80 11.89 -2.96
CA THR A 130 27.42 10.61 -2.34
C THR A 130 26.11 10.74 -1.58
N GLU A 131 25.45 9.60 -1.33
CA GLU A 131 24.25 9.55 -0.49
C GLU A 131 24.54 10.08 0.92
N ALA A 132 25.67 9.69 1.53
CA ALA A 132 26.03 10.14 2.87
C ALA A 132 26.18 11.67 2.95
N LEU A 133 26.79 12.27 1.92
CA LEU A 133 26.89 13.73 1.81
C LEU A 133 25.50 14.38 1.58
N TYR A 134 24.65 13.78 0.74
CA TYR A 134 23.28 14.25 0.52
C TYR A 134 22.44 14.19 1.80
N ARG A 135 22.43 13.06 2.51
CA ARG A 135 21.68 12.92 3.78
C ARG A 135 22.16 13.91 4.83
N ALA A 136 23.47 14.16 4.90
CA ALA A 136 24.00 15.19 5.79
C ALA A 136 23.56 16.60 5.39
N MET A 137 23.40 16.88 4.08
CA MET A 137 22.81 18.14 3.60
C MET A 137 21.34 18.29 3.99
N ALA A 138 20.58 17.19 3.97
CA ALA A 138 19.15 17.15 4.27
C ALA A 138 18.81 16.93 5.76
N GLU A 139 19.81 16.67 6.61
CA GLU A 139 19.62 16.27 8.01
C GLU A 139 18.69 17.22 8.77
N GLY A 140 17.63 16.66 9.37
CA GLY A 140 16.64 17.43 10.14
C GLY A 140 15.73 18.31 9.28
N GLY A 141 15.46 17.92 8.02
CA GLY A 141 14.58 18.64 7.10
C GLY A 141 15.19 19.90 6.52
N ARG A 142 16.52 19.94 6.41
CA ARG A 142 17.28 21.08 5.88
C ARG A 142 17.38 21.02 4.36
N ASN A 143 17.65 22.16 3.74
CA ASN A 143 17.86 22.21 2.30
C ASN A 143 19.34 21.95 1.97
N PRO A 144 19.65 21.15 0.94
CA PRO A 144 20.97 21.15 0.34
C PRO A 144 21.34 22.53 -0.20
N GLY A 145 22.55 23.02 0.11
CA GLY A 145 22.96 24.34 -0.34
C GLY A 145 24.46 24.55 -0.37
N TYR A 146 24.84 25.71 -0.88
CA TYR A 146 26.21 26.18 -0.91
C TYR A 146 26.31 27.62 -0.45
N ARG A 147 27.50 28.05 -0.02
CA ARG A 147 27.70 29.44 0.40
C ARG A 147 29.13 29.94 0.27
N CYS A 148 29.29 31.23 0.50
CA CYS A 148 30.56 31.87 0.83
C CYS A 148 30.68 32.05 2.34
N ARG A 149 31.74 31.54 2.96
CA ARG A 149 31.98 31.74 4.40
C ARG A 149 32.12 33.21 4.77
N THR A 150 32.84 33.99 3.97
CA THR A 150 33.08 35.42 4.18
C THR A 150 31.80 36.26 4.07
N HIS A 151 30.83 35.79 3.29
CA HIS A 151 29.58 36.49 2.99
C HIS A 151 28.39 35.58 3.32
N PRO A 152 28.19 35.24 4.61
CA PRO A 152 27.26 34.19 5.01
C PRO A 152 25.81 34.51 4.64
N THR A 153 25.45 35.78 4.46
CA THR A 153 24.08 36.23 4.19
C THR A 153 23.81 36.62 2.74
N THR A 154 24.84 36.91 1.95
CA THR A 154 24.71 37.50 0.60
C THR A 154 25.30 36.62 -0.50
N MET A 155 25.77 35.42 -0.18
CA MET A 155 26.28 34.47 -1.18
C MET A 155 25.91 33.07 -0.72
N ARG A 156 24.64 32.70 -0.88
CA ARG A 156 24.02 31.53 -0.23
C ARG A 156 22.91 30.91 -1.08
N GLY A 157 23.31 30.12 -2.07
CA GLY A 157 22.41 29.44 -3.01
C GLY A 157 21.90 28.08 -2.54
N ASP A 158 21.06 27.47 -3.38
CA ASP A 158 20.45 26.16 -3.16
C ASP A 158 20.99 25.13 -4.14
N PHE A 159 20.99 23.86 -3.73
CA PHE A 159 21.06 22.74 -4.67
C PHE A 159 19.66 22.17 -4.91
N THR A 160 19.41 21.75 -6.14
CA THR A 160 18.37 20.75 -6.44
C THR A 160 19.08 19.41 -6.65
N VAL A 161 18.56 18.32 -6.14
CA VAL A 161 19.22 17.00 -6.23
C VAL A 161 18.30 16.04 -6.97
N ALA A 162 18.76 15.51 -8.10
CA ALA A 162 18.10 14.50 -8.92
C ALA A 162 18.78 13.13 -8.75
N GLY A 163 18.12 12.05 -9.18
CA GLY A 163 18.60 10.69 -8.94
C GLY A 163 18.37 10.19 -7.50
N LEU A 164 17.49 10.87 -6.75
CA LEU A 164 16.82 10.28 -5.60
C LEU A 164 15.60 9.53 -6.12
N PRO A 165 15.31 8.32 -5.62
CA PRO A 165 14.29 7.47 -6.22
C PRO A 165 12.92 8.15 -6.15
N ILE A 166 12.48 8.65 -4.99
CA ILE A 166 11.24 9.41 -4.85
C ILE A 166 11.38 10.41 -3.68
N GLY A 167 11.85 11.64 -3.93
CA GLY A 167 12.08 12.62 -2.85
C GLY A 167 10.82 13.27 -2.26
N GLU A 168 9.63 13.02 -2.84
CA GLU A 168 8.36 13.54 -2.34
C GLU A 168 7.79 12.61 -1.26
N ARG A 169 7.54 13.15 -0.08
CA ARG A 169 6.89 12.41 1.00
C ARG A 169 5.44 12.11 0.65
N ILE A 170 4.99 10.89 0.96
CA ILE A 170 3.59 10.51 0.82
C ILE A 170 2.71 11.44 1.66
N ALA A 171 1.71 12.05 1.03
CA ALA A 171 0.78 12.96 1.67
C ALA A 171 -0.30 12.21 2.48
N PRO A 172 -0.89 12.83 3.52
CA PRO A 172 -2.03 12.24 4.23
C PRO A 172 -3.22 12.09 3.31
N SER A 173 -3.94 10.98 3.46
CA SER A 173 -5.28 10.82 2.90
C SER A 173 -6.27 11.76 3.60
N PRO A 174 -7.23 12.35 2.88
CA PRO A 174 -8.36 13.02 3.52
C PRO A 174 -9.30 12.01 4.22
N VAL A 175 -9.22 10.72 3.87
CA VAL A 175 -10.00 9.66 4.51
C VAL A 175 -9.34 9.28 5.83
N ARG A 176 -10.16 9.23 6.88
CA ARG A 176 -9.76 8.82 8.21
C ARG A 176 -10.36 7.47 8.56
N VAL A 177 -9.54 6.62 9.17
CA VAL A 177 -9.94 5.28 9.60
C VAL A 177 -9.68 5.09 11.08
N ALA A 178 -10.33 4.09 11.67
CA ALA A 178 -10.03 3.58 13.00
C ALA A 178 -9.74 2.08 12.93
N LEU A 179 -9.17 1.55 14.02
CA LEU A 179 -8.85 0.13 14.15
C LEU A 179 -9.68 -0.47 15.28
N GLU A 180 -10.54 -1.43 14.95
CA GLU A 180 -11.37 -2.14 15.91
C GLU A 180 -10.75 -3.50 16.28
N PRO A 181 -10.47 -3.77 17.57
CA PRO A 181 -9.94 -5.07 18.00
C PRO A 181 -10.87 -6.23 17.68
N VAL A 182 -10.34 -7.24 16.98
CA VAL A 182 -11.04 -8.48 16.65
C VAL A 182 -10.46 -9.66 17.40
N ALA A 183 -9.13 -9.76 17.47
CA ALA A 183 -8.44 -10.78 18.24
C ALA A 183 -7.10 -10.26 18.78
N SER A 184 -6.64 -10.83 19.88
CA SER A 184 -5.35 -10.53 20.52
C SER A 184 -4.78 -11.78 21.18
N GLY A 185 -3.50 -11.75 21.54
CA GLY A 185 -2.83 -12.89 22.18
C GLY A 185 -2.23 -13.88 21.19
N LEU A 186 -2.11 -13.46 19.92
CA LEU A 186 -1.37 -14.15 18.87
C LEU A 186 0.13 -13.79 18.99
N THR A 187 1.01 -14.47 18.26
CA THR A 187 2.45 -14.18 18.27
C THR A 187 2.85 -13.24 17.12
N ALA A 188 2.74 -13.72 15.88
CA ALA A 188 3.06 -12.98 14.67
C ALA A 188 2.06 -13.37 13.56
N PRO A 189 0.81 -12.86 13.62
CA PRO A 189 -0.22 -13.23 12.66
C PRO A 189 0.08 -12.60 11.29
N LEU A 190 0.13 -13.41 10.23
CA LEU A 190 0.61 -13.00 8.89
C LEU A 190 -0.46 -12.97 7.80
N LEU A 191 -1.58 -13.67 8.00
CA LEU A 191 -2.65 -13.79 7.01
C LEU A 191 -3.97 -14.09 7.71
N LEU A 192 -5.05 -13.47 7.23
CA LEU A 192 -6.42 -13.81 7.60
C LEU A 192 -7.23 -14.14 6.35
N VAL A 193 -7.92 -15.28 6.37
CA VAL A 193 -8.78 -15.75 5.27
C VAL A 193 -10.16 -16.13 5.78
N PRO A 194 -11.25 -15.82 5.05
CA PRO A 194 -12.59 -16.25 5.44
C PRO A 194 -12.79 -17.75 5.17
N ASP A 195 -13.65 -18.40 5.96
CA ASP A 195 -14.11 -19.77 5.71
C ASP A 195 -15.00 -19.78 4.44
N PRO A 196 -14.66 -20.57 3.39
CA PRO A 196 -15.45 -20.62 2.17
C PRO A 196 -16.89 -21.13 2.35
N SER A 197 -17.17 -21.81 3.46
CA SER A 197 -18.49 -22.37 3.79
C SER A 197 -19.28 -21.50 4.77
N VAL A 198 -18.61 -20.66 5.58
CA VAL A 198 -19.22 -19.85 6.63
C VAL A 198 -18.56 -18.46 6.66
N PRO A 199 -19.05 -17.48 5.88
CA PRO A 199 -18.39 -16.17 5.70
C PRO A 199 -18.02 -15.42 6.98
N ALA A 200 -18.83 -15.52 8.04
CA ALA A 200 -18.58 -14.87 9.33
C ALA A 200 -17.43 -15.49 10.15
N ARG A 201 -16.88 -16.63 9.71
CA ARG A 201 -15.75 -17.30 10.35
C ARG A 201 -14.47 -16.98 9.60
N LEU A 202 -13.44 -16.63 10.36
CA LEU A 202 -12.13 -16.25 9.84
C LEU A 202 -11.07 -17.20 10.37
N TYR A 203 -10.06 -17.49 9.55
CA TYR A 203 -8.87 -18.25 9.92
C TYR A 203 -7.64 -17.35 9.91
N VAL A 204 -6.85 -17.41 10.97
CA VAL A 204 -5.64 -16.59 11.14
C VAL A 204 -4.42 -17.49 11.13
N VAL A 205 -3.48 -17.22 10.22
CA VAL A 205 -2.18 -17.88 10.15
C VAL A 205 -1.21 -17.15 11.06
N ASP A 206 -0.69 -17.84 12.06
CA ASP A 206 0.39 -17.36 12.94
C ASP A 206 1.73 -17.96 12.51
N GLN A 207 2.76 -17.12 12.35
CA GLN A 207 4.06 -17.49 11.82
C GLN A 207 4.70 -18.67 12.58
N THR A 208 4.38 -18.80 13.87
CA THR A 208 4.88 -19.86 14.76
C THR A 208 4.31 -21.26 14.51
N GLY A 209 3.39 -21.41 13.56
CA GLY A 209 2.91 -22.71 13.08
C GLY A 209 1.45 -23.01 13.36
N GLN A 210 0.68 -22.06 13.89
CA GLN A 210 -0.72 -22.27 14.26
C GLN A 210 -1.68 -21.63 13.24
N ILE A 211 -2.76 -22.33 12.93
CA ILE A 211 -3.93 -21.76 12.26
C ILE A 211 -5.03 -21.63 13.31
N HIS A 212 -5.38 -20.40 13.67
CA HIS A 212 -6.43 -20.11 14.63
C HIS A 212 -7.78 -19.86 13.94
N THR A 213 -8.86 -20.15 14.64
CA THR A 213 -10.22 -19.76 14.21
C THR A 213 -10.67 -18.54 15.01
N VAL A 214 -11.25 -17.57 14.33
CA VAL A 214 -11.96 -16.44 14.92
C VAL A 214 -13.42 -16.53 14.47
N GLU A 215 -14.34 -16.56 15.43
CA GLU A 215 -15.79 -16.60 15.18
C GLU A 215 -16.45 -15.57 16.11
N ASP A 216 -17.30 -14.71 15.57
CA ASP A 216 -17.97 -13.62 16.31
C ASP A 216 -17.02 -12.73 17.14
N GLY A 217 -15.82 -12.45 16.60
CA GLY A 217 -14.80 -11.65 17.29
C GLY A 217 -14.12 -12.36 18.47
N VAL A 218 -14.24 -13.68 18.56
CA VAL A 218 -13.62 -14.49 19.62
C VAL A 218 -12.62 -15.46 19.01
N LEU A 219 -11.36 -15.37 19.46
CA LEU A 219 -10.30 -16.32 19.12
C LEU A 219 -10.55 -17.66 19.83
N ALA A 220 -10.57 -18.75 19.07
CA ALA A 220 -10.70 -20.09 19.62
C ALA A 220 -9.48 -20.45 20.49
N ALA A 221 -9.73 -21.07 21.65
CA ALA A 221 -8.69 -21.44 22.61
C ALA A 221 -7.74 -22.55 22.13
N THR A 222 -8.14 -23.32 21.11
CA THR A 222 -7.33 -24.37 20.50
C THR A 222 -7.22 -24.07 19.01
N PRO A 223 -6.01 -24.07 18.43
CA PRO A 223 -5.85 -23.87 17.00
C PRO A 223 -6.50 -25.01 16.22
N LEU A 224 -6.94 -24.72 14.99
CA LEU A 224 -7.45 -25.71 14.04
C LEU A 224 -6.31 -26.67 13.63
N LEU A 225 -5.12 -26.14 13.39
CA LEU A 225 -3.94 -26.88 12.98
C LEU A 225 -2.72 -26.29 13.67
N ASP A 226 -1.81 -27.16 14.12
CA ASP A 226 -0.51 -26.78 14.66
C ASP A 226 0.59 -27.60 13.98
N VAL A 227 1.37 -26.94 13.14
CA VAL A 227 2.50 -27.51 12.39
C VAL A 227 3.86 -27.08 12.96
N SER A 228 3.90 -26.50 14.16
CA SER A 228 5.14 -25.97 14.75
C SER A 228 6.28 -27.01 14.83
N ASP A 229 5.95 -28.28 15.04
CA ASP A 229 6.91 -29.39 15.06
C ASP A 229 7.51 -29.73 13.67
N LEU A 230 6.91 -29.26 12.57
CA LEU A 230 7.44 -29.42 11.22
C LEU A 230 8.45 -28.31 10.85
N LEU A 231 8.40 -27.17 11.55
CA LEU A 231 9.15 -25.98 11.18
C LEU A 231 10.63 -26.05 11.59
N VAL A 232 11.46 -25.27 10.90
CA VAL A 232 12.78 -24.92 11.42
C VAL A 232 12.66 -24.08 12.70
N PRO A 233 13.68 -24.10 13.59
CA PRO A 233 13.72 -23.17 14.72
C PRO A 233 13.71 -21.71 14.25
N LEU A 234 12.72 -20.95 14.71
CA LEU A 234 12.54 -19.55 14.38
C LEU A 234 13.42 -18.64 15.23
N ARG A 235 13.93 -17.56 14.62
CA ARG A 235 14.71 -16.52 15.28
C ARG A 235 13.78 -15.52 15.96
N THR A 236 14.10 -15.16 17.20
CA THR A 236 13.19 -14.35 18.04
C THR A 236 12.98 -12.92 17.56
N ASN A 237 14.01 -12.28 17.00
CA ASN A 237 13.97 -10.84 16.70
C ASN A 237 13.42 -10.55 15.29
N PHE A 238 13.74 -11.42 14.34
CA PHE A 238 13.35 -11.30 12.94
C PHE A 238 13.58 -12.65 12.27
N ASP A 239 12.56 -13.14 11.57
CA ASP A 239 12.61 -14.33 10.72
C ASP A 239 11.54 -14.18 9.64
N GLU A 240 11.82 -14.63 8.42
CA GLU A 240 10.83 -14.70 7.34
C GLU A 240 10.30 -16.13 7.16
N ARG A 241 10.93 -17.11 7.83
CA ARG A 241 10.52 -18.51 7.83
C ARG A 241 9.36 -18.76 8.79
N GLY A 242 8.62 -19.83 8.56
CA GLY A 242 7.57 -20.31 9.46
C GLY A 242 6.42 -20.96 8.72
N LEU A 243 5.21 -20.86 9.28
CA LEU A 243 3.98 -21.09 8.53
C LEU A 243 3.56 -19.76 7.87
N LEU A 244 3.65 -19.70 6.54
CA LEU A 244 3.56 -18.43 5.81
C LEU A 244 2.29 -18.27 4.98
N GLY A 245 1.64 -19.37 4.61
CA GLY A 245 0.51 -19.33 3.68
C GLY A 245 -0.57 -20.37 3.99
N LEU A 246 -1.81 -20.02 3.64
CA LEU A 246 -3.00 -20.85 3.75
C LEU A 246 -3.92 -20.53 2.56
N ALA A 247 -4.33 -21.55 1.81
CA ALA A 247 -5.30 -21.41 0.74
C ALA A 247 -6.33 -22.54 0.78
N PHE A 248 -7.63 -22.20 0.80
CA PHE A 248 -8.69 -23.17 0.60
C PHE A 248 -8.88 -23.45 -0.89
N HIS A 249 -9.07 -24.72 -1.26
CA HIS A 249 -9.40 -25.06 -2.65
C HIS A 249 -10.72 -24.37 -3.07
N PRO A 250 -10.89 -23.88 -4.32
CA PRO A 250 -12.12 -23.21 -4.75
C PRO A 250 -13.38 -24.09 -4.60
N GLY A 251 -13.20 -25.40 -4.77
CA GLY A 251 -14.20 -26.43 -4.51
C GLY A 251 -14.35 -26.89 -3.06
N TYR A 252 -13.72 -26.23 -2.07
CA TYR A 252 -13.72 -26.67 -0.66
C TYR A 252 -15.13 -26.89 -0.10
N ALA A 253 -16.04 -25.95 -0.38
CA ALA A 253 -17.43 -25.97 0.10
C ALA A 253 -18.38 -26.82 -0.77
N ASP A 254 -17.89 -27.35 -1.90
CA ASP A 254 -18.68 -28.18 -2.81
C ASP A 254 -18.36 -29.66 -2.57
N ALA A 255 -19.37 -30.42 -2.13
CA ALA A 255 -19.23 -31.85 -1.83
C ALA A 255 -18.94 -32.71 -3.07
N ASP A 256 -19.30 -32.23 -4.25
CA ASP A 256 -19.11 -32.94 -5.52
C ASP A 256 -17.80 -32.57 -6.21
N SER A 257 -17.09 -31.55 -5.71
CA SER A 257 -15.80 -31.12 -6.26
C SER A 257 -14.69 -32.12 -5.91
N PRO A 258 -13.72 -32.37 -6.84
CA PRO A 258 -12.51 -33.12 -6.49
C PRO A 258 -11.68 -32.45 -5.39
N GLY A 259 -11.90 -31.16 -5.14
CA GLY A 259 -11.26 -30.39 -4.07
C GLY A 259 -12.05 -30.28 -2.77
N SER A 260 -13.12 -31.06 -2.60
CA SER A 260 -14.00 -30.95 -1.45
C SER A 260 -13.25 -31.10 -0.11
N GLY A 261 -13.40 -30.10 0.76
CA GLY A 261 -12.75 -30.04 2.06
C GLY A 261 -11.22 -29.94 2.03
N LEU A 262 -10.60 -29.65 0.88
CA LEU A 262 -9.15 -29.52 0.75
C LEU A 262 -8.65 -28.09 0.96
N PHE A 263 -7.54 -27.96 1.69
CA PHE A 263 -6.80 -26.70 1.81
C PHE A 263 -5.30 -26.98 1.83
N TYR A 264 -4.51 -25.93 1.61
CA TYR A 264 -3.08 -26.02 1.41
C TYR A 264 -2.34 -25.06 2.33
N THR A 265 -1.13 -25.44 2.75
CA THR A 265 -0.25 -24.58 3.57
C THR A 265 1.14 -24.48 2.95
N TYR A 266 1.83 -23.37 3.23
CA TYR A 266 3.25 -23.18 2.93
C TYR A 266 4.07 -23.12 4.23
N THR A 267 5.07 -23.99 4.38
CA THR A 267 5.92 -24.09 5.58
C THR A 267 7.41 -24.07 5.27
N SER A 268 8.20 -23.46 6.14
CA SER A 268 9.67 -23.56 6.14
C SER A 268 10.13 -24.73 7.01
N GLU A 269 10.49 -25.85 6.39
CA GLU A 269 10.85 -27.12 7.06
C GLU A 269 12.37 -27.39 7.02
N PRO A 270 12.92 -28.18 7.96
CA PRO A 270 14.29 -28.67 7.88
C PRO A 270 14.54 -29.50 6.62
N LEU A 271 15.81 -29.60 6.21
CA LEU A 271 16.22 -30.40 5.05
C LEU A 271 15.82 -31.87 5.23
N HIS A 272 14.99 -32.38 4.32
CA HIS A 272 14.50 -33.75 4.33
C HIS A 272 14.62 -34.41 2.94
N GLY A 273 15.87 -34.68 2.54
CA GLY A 273 16.15 -35.32 1.26
C GLY A 273 16.10 -34.33 0.08
N PRO A 274 16.05 -34.84 -1.17
CA PRO A 274 16.06 -33.99 -2.35
C PRO A 274 14.78 -33.16 -2.46
N ALA A 275 14.91 -31.88 -2.82
CA ALA A 275 13.80 -31.02 -3.22
C ALA A 275 13.43 -31.25 -4.70
N ASP A 276 12.21 -30.84 -5.08
CA ASP A 276 11.74 -30.83 -6.46
C ASP A 276 12.43 -29.74 -7.28
N PHE A 277 12.67 -28.58 -6.65
CA PHE A 277 13.43 -27.46 -7.22
C PHE A 277 14.61 -27.09 -6.32
N THR A 278 15.74 -26.78 -6.97
CA THR A 278 16.99 -26.47 -6.29
C THR A 278 17.79 -25.43 -7.08
N VAL A 279 18.85 -24.90 -6.47
CA VAL A 279 19.79 -23.95 -7.07
C VAL A 279 21.22 -24.49 -7.03
N ASP A 280 22.17 -23.81 -7.69
CA ASP A 280 23.58 -24.21 -7.70
C ASP A 280 24.26 -23.95 -6.34
N ARG A 281 23.92 -24.78 -5.36
CA ARG A 281 24.48 -24.81 -4.01
C ARG A 281 24.41 -26.25 -3.48
N PRO A 282 25.38 -26.73 -2.69
CA PRO A 282 25.32 -28.07 -2.11
C PRO A 282 24.05 -28.23 -1.25
N ALA A 283 23.36 -29.36 -1.40
CA ALA A 283 22.08 -29.60 -0.73
C ALA A 283 22.19 -29.52 0.79
N GLU A 284 23.30 -29.98 1.37
CA GLU A 284 23.58 -29.90 2.80
C GLU A 284 23.89 -28.48 3.32
N GLU A 285 24.08 -27.52 2.41
CA GLU A 285 24.35 -26.11 2.72
C GLU A 285 23.11 -25.23 2.55
N MET A 286 21.99 -25.76 2.07
CA MET A 286 20.70 -25.04 2.05
C MET A 286 20.28 -24.68 3.48
N ASP A 287 19.60 -23.55 3.65
CA ASP A 287 19.14 -23.12 4.98
C ASP A 287 17.96 -23.98 5.45
N HIS A 288 16.97 -24.14 4.58
CA HIS A 288 15.75 -24.91 4.82
C HIS A 288 15.08 -25.28 3.50
N GLN A 289 13.93 -25.93 3.57
CA GLN A 289 13.09 -26.25 2.43
C GLN A 289 11.70 -25.66 2.61
N SER A 290 11.20 -24.95 1.60
CA SER A 290 9.79 -24.54 1.53
C SER A 290 8.94 -25.71 1.08
N VAL A 291 7.82 -25.95 1.76
CA VAL A 291 6.98 -27.13 1.54
C VAL A 291 5.51 -26.73 1.42
N ILE A 292 4.90 -27.14 0.32
CA ILE A 292 3.45 -27.01 0.12
C ILE A 292 2.80 -28.35 0.48
N ARG A 293 1.88 -28.31 1.44
CA ARG A 293 1.13 -29.48 1.92
C ARG A 293 -0.35 -29.33 1.64
N GLU A 294 -0.99 -30.42 1.22
CA GLU A 294 -2.44 -30.58 1.15
C GLU A 294 -2.96 -31.22 2.43
N TRP A 295 -4.08 -30.69 2.91
CA TRP A 295 -4.77 -31.12 4.11
C TRP A 295 -6.25 -31.39 3.79
N GLN A 296 -6.82 -32.35 4.51
CA GLN A 296 -8.25 -32.61 4.49
C GLN A 296 -8.88 -32.06 5.77
N ALA A 297 -9.84 -31.16 5.64
CA ALA A 297 -10.61 -30.66 6.77
C ALA A 297 -11.40 -31.79 7.45
N GLY A 298 -11.40 -31.77 8.79
CA GLY A 298 -12.23 -32.63 9.61
C GLY A 298 -13.63 -32.05 9.85
N ALA A 299 -14.34 -32.60 10.82
CA ALA A 299 -15.56 -31.97 11.33
C ALA A 299 -15.23 -30.60 11.94
N TYR A 300 -16.15 -29.64 11.82
CA TYR A 300 -15.96 -28.29 12.34
C TYR A 300 -15.55 -28.28 13.83
N GLY A 301 -14.60 -27.40 14.17
CA GLY A 301 -14.09 -27.20 15.52
C GLY A 301 -13.21 -28.35 16.03
N GLN A 302 -12.91 -29.36 15.20
CA GLN A 302 -11.95 -30.40 15.55
C GLN A 302 -10.56 -30.05 15.04
N PRO A 303 -9.53 -30.11 15.90
CA PRO A 303 -8.15 -29.97 15.45
C PRO A 303 -7.79 -31.02 14.41
N ILE A 304 -7.00 -30.62 13.43
CA ILE A 304 -6.48 -31.46 12.36
C ILE A 304 -5.18 -32.10 12.84
N ASP A 305 -5.01 -33.40 12.58
CA ASP A 305 -3.78 -34.13 12.93
C ASP A 305 -2.64 -33.68 12.00
N PRO A 306 -1.59 -33.02 12.52
CA PRO A 306 -0.51 -32.47 11.70
C PRO A 306 0.36 -33.56 11.04
N THR A 307 0.20 -34.82 11.42
CA THR A 307 0.93 -35.95 10.84
C THR A 307 0.26 -36.55 9.60
N VAL A 308 -0.96 -36.11 9.28
CA VAL A 308 -1.77 -36.61 8.16
C VAL A 308 -1.93 -35.52 7.11
N SER A 309 -0.95 -35.42 6.22
CA SER A 309 -0.96 -34.52 5.06
C SER A 309 -0.39 -35.22 3.82
N ARG A 310 -0.60 -34.60 2.65
CA ARG A 310 0.10 -34.96 1.41
C ARG A 310 1.04 -33.83 1.02
N GLU A 311 2.30 -34.17 0.79
CA GLU A 311 3.28 -33.22 0.27
C GLU A 311 3.05 -33.04 -1.24
N VAL A 312 2.90 -31.79 -1.67
CA VAL A 312 2.64 -31.43 -3.08
C VAL A 312 3.93 -31.01 -3.76
N LEU A 313 4.71 -30.15 -3.09
CA LEU A 313 5.88 -29.51 -3.66
C LEU A 313 6.90 -29.17 -2.56
N ARG A 314 8.18 -29.42 -2.82
CA ARG A 314 9.32 -29.10 -1.94
C ARG A 314 10.40 -28.33 -2.70
N ILE A 315 10.89 -27.24 -2.12
CA ILE A 315 11.81 -26.30 -2.78
C ILE A 315 12.99 -26.01 -1.85
N ASP A 316 14.22 -26.13 -2.32
CA ASP A 316 15.40 -25.73 -1.54
C ASP A 316 15.49 -24.20 -1.44
N GLN A 317 15.68 -23.69 -0.22
CA GLN A 317 15.95 -22.28 0.04
C GLN A 317 17.43 -22.11 0.43
N PRO A 318 18.21 -21.33 -0.35
CA PRO A 318 19.63 -21.20 -0.09
C PRO A 318 19.92 -20.33 1.15
N GLN A 319 18.97 -19.49 1.59
CA GLN A 319 19.06 -18.66 2.79
C GLN A 319 17.74 -18.61 3.60
N PHE A 320 17.74 -17.83 4.69
CA PHE A 320 16.67 -17.81 5.68
C PHE A 320 15.60 -16.72 5.44
N ASN A 321 15.74 -15.98 4.35
CA ASN A 321 14.94 -14.80 4.04
C ASN A 321 14.61 -14.78 2.56
N HIS A 322 13.71 -13.89 2.16
CA HIS A 322 13.05 -13.86 0.85
C HIS A 322 12.29 -15.15 0.55
N ASP A 323 11.60 -15.65 1.58
CA ASP A 323 10.84 -16.90 1.53
C ASP A 323 9.52 -16.77 0.77
N GLY A 324 9.04 -15.52 0.58
CA GLY A 324 7.70 -15.23 0.07
C GLY A 324 6.63 -15.96 0.86
N GLY A 325 6.02 -16.98 0.26
CA GLY A 325 5.20 -17.97 0.95
C GLY A 325 3.72 -17.65 1.02
N HIS A 326 3.27 -16.55 0.42
CA HIS A 326 1.83 -16.38 0.14
C HIS A 326 1.39 -17.43 -0.89
N ILE A 327 0.25 -18.05 -0.63
CA ILE A 327 -0.42 -18.96 -1.56
C ILE A 327 -1.90 -18.60 -1.62
N GLU A 328 -2.46 -18.57 -2.83
CA GLU A 328 -3.86 -18.23 -3.05
C GLU A 328 -4.34 -18.81 -4.38
N PHE A 329 -5.61 -19.21 -4.45
CA PHE A 329 -6.18 -19.64 -5.72
C PHE A 329 -6.62 -18.44 -6.54
N GLY A 330 -6.19 -18.41 -7.80
CA GLY A 330 -6.65 -17.42 -8.76
C GLY A 330 -8.09 -17.66 -9.20
N PRO A 331 -8.72 -16.67 -9.86
CA PRO A 331 -10.06 -16.80 -10.43
C PRO A 331 -10.15 -17.88 -11.53
N ASP A 332 -9.00 -18.30 -12.05
CA ASP A 332 -8.85 -19.39 -13.01
C ASP A 332 -8.83 -20.79 -12.37
N GLY A 333 -8.87 -20.87 -11.04
CA GLY A 333 -8.93 -22.13 -10.29
C GLY A 333 -7.57 -22.79 -10.00
N TYR A 334 -6.46 -22.14 -10.35
CA TYR A 334 -5.11 -22.64 -10.07
C TYR A 334 -4.51 -22.02 -8.81
N LEU A 335 -3.60 -22.74 -8.15
CA LEU A 335 -2.86 -22.24 -6.98
C LEU A 335 -1.65 -21.41 -7.43
N TYR A 336 -1.60 -20.16 -6.97
CA TYR A 336 -0.47 -19.27 -7.16
C TYR A 336 0.40 -19.29 -5.91
N ILE A 337 1.72 -19.31 -6.09
CA ILE A 337 2.71 -19.43 -5.02
C ILE A 337 3.77 -18.35 -5.22
N ALA A 338 3.97 -17.51 -4.22
CA ALA A 338 5.00 -16.48 -4.25
C ALA A 338 6.33 -17.00 -3.68
N LEU A 339 7.42 -16.83 -4.44
CA LEU A 339 8.77 -17.21 -4.05
C LEU A 339 9.72 -16.03 -4.28
N GLY A 340 10.41 -15.60 -3.22
CA GLY A 340 11.49 -14.63 -3.38
C GLY A 340 12.73 -15.24 -4.03
N ASP A 341 13.73 -14.41 -4.27
CA ASP A 341 14.96 -14.75 -5.00
C ASP A 341 15.88 -15.77 -4.28
N GLY A 342 15.50 -16.25 -3.10
CA GLY A 342 16.25 -17.22 -2.30
C GLY A 342 17.08 -16.63 -1.16
N GLY A 343 17.18 -15.30 -1.07
CA GLY A 343 17.57 -14.61 0.17
C GLY A 343 19.01 -14.17 0.31
N GLY A 344 19.34 -12.98 -0.16
CA GLY A 344 20.65 -12.38 0.09
C GLY A 344 20.68 -10.97 -0.44
N ALA A 345 21.72 -10.21 -0.11
CA ALA A 345 21.84 -8.89 -0.70
C ALA A 345 22.09 -9.00 -2.21
N ASN A 346 21.31 -8.23 -2.97
CA ASN A 346 21.53 -7.95 -4.40
C ASN A 346 21.41 -9.17 -5.32
N ASP A 347 20.89 -10.30 -4.86
CA ASP A 347 20.74 -11.52 -5.68
C ASP A 347 22.10 -12.04 -6.22
N THR A 348 23.14 -12.00 -5.34
CA THR A 348 24.53 -12.41 -5.68
C THR A 348 25.17 -13.38 -4.69
N SER A 349 24.40 -13.82 -3.68
CA SER A 349 24.86 -14.76 -2.65
C SER A 349 25.07 -16.17 -3.22
N PRO A 350 25.73 -17.11 -2.50
CA PRO A 350 25.83 -18.49 -2.95
C PRO A 350 24.44 -19.14 -3.08
N GLY A 351 24.14 -19.74 -4.23
CA GLY A 351 22.78 -20.14 -4.62
C GLY A 351 22.10 -19.18 -5.59
N HIS A 352 22.76 -18.06 -5.92
CA HIS A 352 22.32 -17.11 -6.94
C HIS A 352 23.32 -17.17 -8.12
N GLY A 353 22.79 -17.36 -9.33
CA GLY A 353 23.60 -17.41 -10.55
C GLY A 353 24.24 -16.05 -10.91
N PRO A 354 25.07 -15.98 -11.97
CA PRO A 354 25.70 -14.73 -12.40
C PRO A 354 24.71 -13.63 -12.83
N GLU A 355 23.51 -14.01 -13.27
CA GLU A 355 22.41 -13.10 -13.59
C GLU A 355 21.42 -12.86 -12.43
N GLY A 356 21.65 -13.50 -11.27
CA GLY A 356 20.68 -13.55 -10.17
C GLY A 356 19.55 -14.56 -10.43
N ASN A 357 18.82 -14.93 -9.38
CA ASN A 357 17.65 -15.80 -9.46
C ASN A 357 16.44 -15.05 -10.04
N GLY A 358 16.28 -13.75 -9.76
CA GLY A 358 15.16 -12.96 -10.28
C GLY A 358 15.10 -12.93 -11.81
N GLN A 359 16.25 -12.91 -12.50
CA GLN A 359 16.30 -12.92 -13.97
C GLN A 359 16.42 -14.32 -14.59
N ASN A 360 16.60 -15.37 -13.79
CA ASN A 360 16.90 -16.70 -14.27
C ASN A 360 15.64 -17.56 -14.38
N ILE A 361 15.14 -17.73 -15.60
CA ILE A 361 13.94 -18.55 -15.89
C ILE A 361 14.13 -20.06 -15.68
N HIS A 362 15.35 -20.52 -15.34
CA HIS A 362 15.65 -21.93 -15.02
C HIS A 362 15.60 -22.24 -13.52
N THR A 363 15.23 -21.27 -12.69
CA THR A 363 14.88 -21.45 -11.28
C THR A 363 13.51 -20.84 -11.02
N ILE A 364 12.78 -21.38 -10.04
CA ILE A 364 11.49 -20.81 -9.60
C ILE A 364 11.64 -19.75 -8.51
N LEU A 365 12.86 -19.50 -8.01
CA LEU A 365 13.11 -18.44 -7.06
C LEU A 365 13.06 -17.08 -7.76
N GLY A 366 12.44 -16.08 -7.13
CA GLY A 366 12.20 -14.75 -7.69
C GLY A 366 11.01 -14.71 -8.65
N SER A 367 9.98 -15.51 -8.37
CA SER A 367 8.87 -15.75 -9.28
C SER A 367 7.51 -15.91 -8.57
N ILE A 368 6.44 -15.74 -9.35
CA ILE A 368 5.12 -16.31 -9.03
C ILE A 368 5.00 -17.61 -9.80
N VAL A 369 4.73 -18.70 -9.10
CA VAL A 369 4.48 -20.05 -9.63
C VAL A 369 2.97 -20.30 -9.71
N ARG A 370 2.51 -21.03 -10.72
CA ARG A 370 1.09 -21.41 -10.90
C ARG A 370 0.94 -22.90 -11.22
N ILE A 371 0.20 -23.62 -10.39
CA ILE A 371 -0.01 -25.07 -10.49
C ILE A 371 -1.47 -25.47 -10.23
N ASP A 372 -1.90 -26.64 -10.70
CA ASP A 372 -3.06 -27.35 -10.13
C ASP A 372 -2.55 -28.32 -9.06
N PRO A 373 -2.77 -28.02 -7.75
CA PRO A 373 -2.17 -28.79 -6.67
C PRO A 373 -2.91 -30.09 -6.37
N LEU A 374 -4.06 -30.36 -7.00
CA LEU A 374 -4.81 -31.60 -6.78
C LEU A 374 -3.95 -32.81 -7.13
N ASP A 375 -4.18 -33.90 -6.39
CA ASP A 375 -3.64 -35.20 -6.76
C ASP A 375 -4.10 -35.52 -8.21
N PRO A 376 -3.16 -35.74 -9.16
CA PRO A 376 -3.49 -35.98 -10.56
C PRO A 376 -4.48 -37.14 -10.78
N ASP A 377 -4.57 -38.10 -9.85
CA ASP A 377 -5.53 -39.20 -9.90
C ASP A 377 -6.99 -38.75 -9.68
N ARG A 378 -7.21 -37.59 -9.06
CA ARG A 378 -8.55 -36.98 -8.90
C ARG A 378 -9.06 -36.33 -10.18
N THR A 379 -8.17 -35.96 -11.09
CA THR A 379 -8.48 -35.25 -12.33
C THR A 379 -7.88 -35.96 -13.55
N PRO A 380 -8.21 -37.25 -13.79
CA PRO A 380 -7.55 -38.06 -14.83
C PRO A 380 -7.78 -37.55 -16.26
N ASP A 381 -8.86 -36.78 -16.47
CA ASP A 381 -9.25 -36.21 -17.75
C ASP A 381 -8.73 -34.77 -17.97
N SER A 382 -7.96 -34.22 -17.03
CA SER A 382 -7.38 -32.87 -17.16
C SER A 382 -6.40 -32.80 -18.36
N PRO A 383 -6.43 -31.70 -19.15
CA PRO A 383 -5.45 -31.47 -20.21
C PRO A 383 -4.06 -31.11 -19.67
N ASP A 384 -3.96 -30.72 -18.39
CA ASP A 384 -2.73 -30.25 -17.76
C ASP A 384 -1.78 -31.42 -17.48
N ALA A 385 -0.49 -31.22 -17.77
CA ALA A 385 0.51 -32.27 -17.66
C ALA A 385 0.79 -32.58 -16.19
N THR A 386 0.91 -33.86 -15.85
CA THR A 386 1.41 -34.28 -14.53
C THR A 386 2.85 -33.82 -14.36
N SER A 387 3.15 -33.20 -13.21
CA SER A 387 4.47 -32.68 -12.86
C SER A 387 5.53 -33.79 -12.78
N ALA A 388 6.81 -33.39 -12.78
CA ALA A 388 7.93 -34.33 -12.74
C ALA A 388 7.94 -35.24 -11.48
N ASN A 389 7.45 -34.72 -10.35
CA ASN A 389 7.34 -35.47 -9.10
C ASN A 389 6.04 -36.30 -8.99
N GLY A 390 5.10 -36.11 -9.92
CA GLY A 390 3.84 -36.85 -10.00
C GLY A 390 2.77 -36.39 -8.99
N ALA A 391 3.00 -35.33 -8.22
CA ALA A 391 2.14 -34.94 -7.11
C ALA A 391 1.11 -33.85 -7.46
N TYR A 392 1.25 -33.19 -8.62
CA TYR A 392 0.37 -32.10 -9.06
C TYR A 392 0.37 -32.00 -10.59
N ARG A 393 -0.37 -31.04 -11.15
CA ARG A 393 -0.37 -30.75 -12.60
C ARG A 393 0.11 -29.33 -12.90
N VAL A 394 0.75 -29.17 -14.06
CA VAL A 394 1.21 -27.88 -14.58
C VAL A 394 0.22 -27.37 -15.63
N PRO A 395 -0.39 -26.19 -15.44
CA PRO A 395 -1.35 -25.61 -16.38
C PRO A 395 -0.77 -25.52 -17.78
N ALA A 396 -1.49 -26.06 -18.77
CA ALA A 396 -0.99 -26.14 -20.15
C ALA A 396 -0.74 -24.77 -20.81
N ASP A 397 -1.32 -23.70 -20.27
CA ASP A 397 -1.20 -22.34 -20.77
C ASP A 397 -0.20 -21.46 -19.98
N ASN A 398 0.57 -22.05 -19.05
CA ASN A 398 1.70 -21.38 -18.43
C ASN A 398 2.73 -20.94 -19.49
N PRO A 399 3.41 -19.80 -19.30
CA PRO A 399 4.19 -19.14 -20.35
C PRO A 399 5.41 -19.93 -20.85
N PHE A 400 5.97 -20.83 -20.03
CA PHE A 400 7.18 -21.57 -20.37
C PHE A 400 6.94 -23.03 -20.76
N VAL A 401 5.69 -23.52 -20.69
CA VAL A 401 5.34 -24.91 -21.03
C VAL A 401 5.78 -25.28 -22.44
N GLY A 402 6.65 -26.30 -22.53
CA GLY A 402 7.18 -26.79 -23.80
C GLY A 402 8.19 -25.85 -24.48
N GLY A 403 8.61 -24.79 -23.79
CA GLY A 403 9.59 -23.81 -24.22
C GLY A 403 10.94 -23.96 -23.49
N ASP A 404 11.60 -22.82 -23.30
CA ASP A 404 12.83 -22.69 -22.51
C ASP A 404 12.47 -22.01 -21.19
N GLY A 405 12.87 -22.59 -20.05
CA GLY A 405 12.46 -22.15 -18.71
C GLY A 405 11.76 -23.26 -17.91
N VAL A 406 11.36 -22.94 -16.69
CA VAL A 406 10.60 -23.85 -15.82
C VAL A 406 9.10 -23.71 -16.08
N ASP A 407 8.43 -24.83 -16.39
CA ASP A 407 7.03 -24.88 -16.82
C ASP A 407 6.04 -24.29 -15.79
N GLU A 408 6.40 -24.33 -14.50
CA GLU A 408 5.59 -23.84 -13.38
C GLU A 408 5.60 -22.30 -13.21
N ILE A 409 6.55 -21.59 -13.81
CA ILE A 409 6.67 -20.14 -13.66
C ILE A 409 5.52 -19.44 -14.38
N TYR A 410 4.77 -18.60 -13.65
CA TYR A 410 3.76 -17.71 -14.21
C TYR A 410 4.32 -16.33 -14.53
N ALA A 411 5.15 -15.77 -13.65
CA ALA A 411 5.83 -14.49 -13.83
C ALA A 411 7.14 -14.48 -13.02
N TYR A 412 8.12 -13.67 -13.40
CA TYR A 412 9.47 -13.68 -12.81
C TYR A 412 10.06 -12.28 -12.73
N GLY A 413 11.28 -12.13 -12.22
CA GLY A 413 11.91 -10.83 -12.02
C GLY A 413 11.47 -10.14 -10.75
N LEU A 414 11.07 -10.90 -9.73
CA LEU A 414 10.65 -10.40 -8.42
C LEU A 414 11.74 -10.64 -7.37
N ARG A 415 11.79 -9.81 -6.33
CA ARG A 415 12.80 -9.91 -5.26
C ARG A 415 12.31 -10.73 -4.08
N ASN A 416 11.29 -10.22 -3.40
CA ASN A 416 10.63 -10.84 -2.27
C ASN A 416 9.13 -10.49 -2.31
N PRO A 417 8.35 -11.15 -3.19
CA PRO A 417 6.92 -10.97 -3.28
C PRO A 417 6.25 -11.49 -1.99
N TYR A 418 6.15 -10.64 -0.97
CA TYR A 418 5.82 -11.03 0.40
C TYR A 418 4.35 -11.44 0.54
N ARG A 419 3.45 -10.63 0.00
CA ARG A 419 2.00 -10.91 -0.11
C ARG A 419 1.49 -10.47 -1.46
N PHE A 420 0.46 -11.18 -1.92
CA PHE A 420 -0.32 -10.80 -3.08
C PHE A 420 -1.80 -11.00 -2.81
N SER A 421 -2.65 -10.42 -3.63
CA SER A 421 -4.08 -10.71 -3.64
C SER A 421 -4.62 -10.66 -5.06
N PHE A 422 -5.70 -11.39 -5.30
CA PHE A 422 -6.51 -11.16 -6.48
C PHE A 422 -7.56 -10.10 -6.18
N ASP A 423 -7.65 -9.08 -7.03
CA ASP A 423 -8.82 -8.21 -7.04
C ASP A 423 -10.05 -9.07 -7.34
N ARG A 424 -10.94 -9.24 -6.36
CA ARG A 424 -12.13 -10.10 -6.45
C ARG A 424 -13.10 -9.72 -7.57
N ARG A 425 -13.02 -8.49 -8.09
CA ARG A 425 -13.88 -8.01 -9.17
C ARG A 425 -13.20 -8.13 -10.53
N SER A 426 -11.94 -7.71 -10.66
CA SER A 426 -11.24 -7.75 -11.96
C SER A 426 -10.50 -9.05 -12.23
N GLY A 427 -10.17 -9.81 -11.19
CA GLY A 427 -9.27 -10.97 -11.27
C GLY A 427 -7.79 -10.58 -11.43
N ALA A 428 -7.45 -9.29 -11.36
CA ALA A 428 -6.06 -8.85 -11.48
C ALA A 428 -5.23 -9.33 -10.28
N LEU A 429 -4.05 -9.88 -10.57
CA LEU A 429 -3.07 -10.28 -9.57
C LEU A 429 -2.25 -9.06 -9.12
N ILE A 430 -2.39 -8.65 -7.86
CA ILE A 430 -1.64 -7.53 -7.27
C ILE A 430 -0.59 -8.10 -6.32
N VAL A 431 0.68 -7.82 -6.57
CA VAL A 431 1.81 -8.32 -5.78
C VAL A 431 2.56 -7.16 -5.14
N ALA A 432 2.76 -7.23 -3.84
CA ALA A 432 3.69 -6.35 -3.14
C ALA A 432 5.07 -7.01 -3.10
N ASP A 433 6.06 -6.37 -3.73
CA ASP A 433 7.43 -6.87 -3.83
C ASP A 433 8.37 -5.99 -3.00
N VAL A 434 9.03 -6.60 -2.01
CA VAL A 434 9.87 -5.86 -1.07
C VAL A 434 11.20 -5.50 -1.71
N GLY A 435 11.51 -4.20 -1.69
CA GLY A 435 12.74 -3.61 -2.21
C GLY A 435 14.02 -4.06 -1.52
N GLN A 436 15.17 -3.78 -2.13
CA GLN A 436 16.48 -4.08 -1.54
C GLN A 436 16.90 -3.02 -0.52
N ARG A 437 16.79 -1.73 -0.87
CA ARG A 437 17.24 -0.59 -0.07
C ARG A 437 16.52 0.72 -0.35
N PHE A 438 15.93 0.86 -1.53
CA PHE A 438 15.57 2.16 -2.07
C PHE A 438 14.10 2.28 -2.38
N ILE A 439 13.48 1.28 -3.02
CA ILE A 439 12.12 1.37 -3.51
C ILE A 439 11.32 0.14 -3.14
N GLU A 440 10.17 0.38 -2.54
CA GLU A 440 9.11 -0.61 -2.36
C GLU A 440 8.14 -0.59 -3.54
N GLU A 441 7.63 -1.76 -3.92
CA GLU A 441 6.87 -1.93 -5.17
C GLU A 441 5.49 -2.58 -4.97
N ILE A 442 4.51 -2.08 -5.71
CA ILE A 442 3.24 -2.75 -5.96
C ILE A 442 3.12 -2.99 -7.45
N ASN A 443 2.92 -4.24 -7.84
CA ASN A 443 2.93 -4.72 -9.20
C ASN A 443 1.57 -5.32 -9.58
N PHE A 444 1.05 -4.98 -10.76
CA PHE A 444 0.01 -5.80 -11.41
C PHE A 444 0.70 -6.90 -12.21
N VAL A 445 0.63 -8.13 -11.71
CA VAL A 445 1.37 -9.26 -12.26
C VAL A 445 0.66 -9.91 -13.44
N GLN A 446 1.36 -9.99 -14.57
CA GLN A 446 0.86 -10.53 -15.83
C GLN A 446 1.58 -11.82 -16.20
N LYS A 447 0.88 -12.71 -16.91
CA LYS A 447 1.43 -13.98 -17.40
C LYS A 447 2.65 -13.74 -18.28
N GLY A 448 3.78 -14.35 -17.92
CA GLY A 448 5.08 -14.24 -18.59
C GLY A 448 5.82 -12.92 -18.33
N GLY A 449 5.30 -12.05 -17.46
CA GLY A 449 5.90 -10.75 -17.14
C GLY A 449 7.26 -10.89 -16.44
N ASN A 450 8.19 -9.99 -16.78
CA ASN A 450 9.48 -9.82 -16.12
C ASN A 450 9.50 -8.49 -15.36
N TYR A 451 9.53 -8.53 -14.03
CA TYR A 451 9.49 -7.35 -13.15
C TYR A 451 10.87 -6.76 -12.85
N GLY A 452 11.92 -7.32 -13.48
CA GLY A 452 13.20 -6.66 -13.63
C GLY A 452 14.20 -6.89 -12.51
N TRP A 453 13.85 -7.43 -11.35
CA TRP A 453 14.85 -7.77 -10.32
C TRP A 453 15.84 -8.85 -10.83
N ASN A 454 17.16 -8.70 -10.70
CA ASN A 454 17.93 -7.65 -10.02
C ASN A 454 18.53 -6.58 -10.95
N ARG A 455 17.98 -6.36 -12.14
CA ARG A 455 18.35 -5.25 -13.03
C ARG A 455 17.67 -3.94 -12.66
N LYS A 456 16.52 -4.02 -11.98
CA LYS A 456 15.74 -2.88 -11.50
C LYS A 456 15.40 -3.02 -10.03
N GLU A 457 15.21 -1.87 -9.40
CA GLU A 457 14.54 -1.71 -8.11
C GLU A 457 13.59 -0.52 -8.27
N GLY A 458 12.30 -0.81 -8.22
CA GLY A 458 11.24 -0.01 -8.80
C GLY A 458 11.43 0.20 -10.30
N SER A 459 11.19 1.43 -10.73
CA SER A 459 11.48 1.87 -12.10
C SER A 459 12.95 2.21 -12.37
N PHE A 460 13.83 2.09 -11.37
CA PHE A 460 15.23 2.53 -11.45
C PHE A 460 16.18 1.39 -11.81
N LEU A 461 17.23 1.70 -12.58
CA LEU A 461 18.34 0.77 -12.79
C LEU A 461 18.95 0.39 -11.44
N PHE A 462 19.17 -0.91 -11.20
CA PHE A 462 19.88 -1.41 -10.03
C PHE A 462 21.25 -1.97 -10.42
N ASP A 463 22.30 -1.59 -9.68
CA ASP A 463 23.64 -2.17 -9.82
C ASP A 463 23.93 -3.14 -8.66
N PRO A 464 23.90 -4.47 -8.90
CA PRO A 464 24.14 -5.46 -7.85
C PRO A 464 25.58 -5.46 -7.31
N ALA A 465 26.56 -4.90 -8.05
CA ALA A 465 27.94 -4.80 -7.60
C ALA A 465 28.22 -3.55 -6.75
N GLY A 466 27.52 -2.45 -7.04
CA GLY A 466 27.69 -1.16 -6.37
C GLY A 466 26.69 -0.88 -5.25
N VAL A 467 25.59 -1.65 -5.16
CA VAL A 467 24.47 -1.47 -4.22
C VAL A 467 23.88 -0.06 -4.26
N ASN A 468 23.56 0.39 -5.47
CA ASN A 468 22.95 1.69 -5.72
C ASN A 468 21.88 1.57 -6.81
N VAL A 469 20.86 2.42 -6.72
CA VAL A 469 19.95 2.70 -7.83
C VAL A 469 20.46 3.88 -8.67
N GLY A 470 20.28 3.78 -9.98
CA GLY A 470 20.66 4.78 -10.98
C GLY A 470 19.46 5.60 -11.47
N LEU A 471 19.55 6.10 -12.70
CA LEU A 471 18.41 6.72 -13.37
C LEU A 471 17.31 5.69 -13.68
N PRO A 472 16.06 6.11 -13.91
CA PRO A 472 15.01 5.23 -14.42
C PRO A 472 15.48 4.40 -15.62
N LEU A 473 15.21 3.10 -15.59
CA LEU A 473 15.55 2.18 -16.68
C LEU A 473 14.33 1.97 -17.58
N ASP A 474 14.36 2.63 -18.74
CA ASP A 474 13.38 2.47 -19.81
C ASP A 474 13.77 1.27 -20.70
N ASP A 475 13.33 0.08 -20.29
CA ASP A 475 13.47 -1.17 -21.05
C ASP A 475 12.06 -1.76 -21.28
N PRO A 476 11.55 -1.78 -22.53
CA PRO A 476 10.21 -2.26 -22.83
C PRO A 476 10.02 -3.78 -22.63
N THR A 477 11.08 -4.52 -22.33
CA THR A 477 11.02 -5.95 -21.96
C THR A 477 10.81 -6.18 -20.47
N LEU A 478 10.89 -5.12 -19.66
CA LEU A 478 10.68 -5.13 -18.22
C LEU A 478 9.40 -4.36 -17.89
N ILE A 479 8.69 -4.79 -16.85
CA ILE A 479 7.43 -4.18 -16.41
C ILE A 479 7.71 -3.34 -15.16
N ASP A 480 7.32 -2.07 -15.20
CA ASP A 480 7.40 -1.16 -14.06
C ASP A 480 6.30 -1.45 -13.02
N PRO A 481 6.56 -1.15 -11.73
CA PRO A 481 5.53 -1.18 -10.71
C PRO A 481 4.46 -0.13 -10.98
N VAL A 482 3.23 -0.45 -10.60
CA VAL A 482 2.05 0.40 -10.81
C VAL A 482 1.91 1.43 -9.69
N ALA A 483 2.53 1.16 -8.54
CA ALA A 483 2.79 2.13 -7.50
C ALA A 483 4.13 1.78 -6.82
N GLN A 484 4.89 2.81 -6.44
CA GLN A 484 6.19 2.65 -5.79
C GLN A 484 6.43 3.81 -4.82
N TYR A 485 7.16 3.58 -3.74
CA TYR A 485 7.57 4.61 -2.78
C TYR A 485 8.96 4.29 -2.24
N ASP A 486 9.66 5.29 -1.71
CA ASP A 486 11.03 5.09 -1.22
C ASP A 486 11.09 4.83 0.29
N HIS A 487 12.29 4.49 0.76
CA HIS A 487 12.49 4.10 2.15
C HIS A 487 12.45 5.26 3.16
N ASP A 488 12.14 6.48 2.69
CA ASP A 488 11.83 7.58 3.60
C ASP A 488 10.42 7.38 4.21
N ASP A 489 9.50 6.71 3.51
CA ASP A 489 8.11 6.49 3.94
C ASP A 489 7.78 5.07 4.45
N GLY A 490 8.68 4.09 4.29
CA GLY A 490 8.59 2.72 4.79
C GLY A 490 9.90 1.96 4.62
N ILE A 491 9.99 0.67 4.96
CA ILE A 491 11.20 -0.15 4.69
C ILE A 491 10.92 -1.56 4.20
N ALA A 492 9.65 -1.96 4.14
CA ALA A 492 9.20 -3.24 3.59
C ALA A 492 7.69 -3.20 3.36
N VAL A 493 7.27 -3.15 2.09
CA VAL A 493 5.85 -3.23 1.74
C VAL A 493 5.29 -4.62 2.10
N ILE A 494 4.18 -4.64 2.83
CA ILE A 494 3.56 -5.89 3.30
C ILE A 494 2.50 -6.40 2.34
N GLY A 495 1.94 -5.55 1.48
CA GLY A 495 0.80 -5.88 0.62
C GLY A 495 -0.55 -5.61 1.29
N GLY A 496 -1.63 -6.08 0.67
CA GLY A 496 -2.98 -5.67 1.02
C GLY A 496 -4.06 -6.15 0.02
N TYR A 497 -5.18 -5.43 -0.05
CA TYR A 497 -6.35 -5.80 -0.85
C TYR A 497 -6.99 -4.59 -1.54
N ALA A 498 -7.56 -4.81 -2.73
CA ALA A 498 -8.48 -3.86 -3.34
C ALA A 498 -9.76 -3.79 -2.49
N TYR A 499 -10.15 -2.59 -2.07
CA TYR A 499 -11.27 -2.37 -1.16
C TYR A 499 -12.57 -2.18 -1.92
N TYR A 500 -13.53 -3.05 -1.63
CA TYR A 500 -14.90 -2.99 -2.18
C TYR A 500 -15.96 -3.13 -1.07
N GLY A 501 -15.55 -2.94 0.18
CA GLY A 501 -16.45 -2.87 1.32
C GLY A 501 -17.37 -1.66 1.26
N THR A 502 -18.36 -1.65 2.14
CA THR A 502 -19.40 -0.61 2.21
C THR A 502 -19.26 0.29 3.42
N GLU A 503 -18.41 -0.07 4.39
CA GLU A 503 -18.19 0.74 5.58
C GLU A 503 -17.38 2.02 5.31
N ILE A 504 -16.51 2.01 4.29
CA ILE A 504 -15.65 3.15 3.91
C ILE A 504 -15.78 3.48 2.40
N PRO A 505 -16.94 3.99 1.94
CA PRO A 505 -17.23 4.26 0.51
C PRO A 505 -16.22 5.13 -0.25
N GLU A 506 -15.45 5.95 0.46
CA GLU A 506 -14.41 6.81 -0.07
C GLU A 506 -13.22 6.02 -0.60
N LEU A 507 -12.97 4.81 -0.08
CA LEU A 507 -11.86 3.92 -0.46
C LEU A 507 -12.24 2.89 -1.52
N TRP A 508 -13.48 2.92 -2.01
CA TRP A 508 -13.96 1.93 -2.98
C TRP A 508 -13.11 1.96 -4.27
N GLY A 509 -12.55 0.80 -4.65
CA GLY A 509 -11.66 0.63 -5.79
C GLY A 509 -10.21 1.06 -5.53
N HIS A 510 -9.86 1.48 -4.31
CA HIS A 510 -8.47 1.74 -3.92
C HIS A 510 -7.84 0.47 -3.33
N TYR A 511 -6.53 0.35 -3.45
CA TYR A 511 -5.76 -0.72 -2.81
C TYR A 511 -5.33 -0.28 -1.41
N LEU A 512 -5.80 -0.97 -0.39
CA LEU A 512 -5.42 -0.73 1.01
C LEU A 512 -4.29 -1.66 1.39
N PHE A 513 -3.17 -1.10 1.82
CA PHE A 513 -1.96 -1.84 2.13
C PHE A 513 -1.19 -1.20 3.29
N GLY A 514 -0.11 -1.83 3.70
CA GLY A 514 0.76 -1.30 4.75
C GLY A 514 2.23 -1.57 4.51
N ASP A 515 3.04 -0.87 5.28
CA ASP A 515 4.48 -1.10 5.39
C ASP A 515 4.81 -1.62 6.78
N TRP A 516 5.75 -2.57 6.85
CA TRP A 516 6.15 -3.26 8.06
C TRP A 516 6.48 -2.27 9.18
N SER A 517 7.33 -1.27 8.88
CA SER A 517 7.77 -0.25 9.85
C SER A 517 8.65 0.83 9.20
N LEU A 518 8.72 2.02 9.81
CA LEU A 518 9.79 2.99 9.52
C LEU A 518 11.17 2.60 10.09
N SER A 519 11.24 1.56 10.93
CA SER A 519 12.47 1.13 11.58
C SER A 519 12.43 -0.33 11.99
N PHE A 520 13.58 -1.01 11.90
CA PHE A 520 13.75 -2.39 12.37
C PHE A 520 13.55 -2.58 13.87
N SER A 521 13.67 -1.53 14.68
CA SER A 521 13.66 -1.64 16.14
C SER A 521 12.38 -1.13 16.80
N THR A 522 11.58 -0.37 16.07
CA THR A 522 10.43 0.35 16.61
C THR A 522 9.19 -0.13 15.87
N PRO A 523 8.10 -0.48 16.57
CA PRO A 523 6.84 -0.84 15.93
C PRO A 523 6.20 0.43 15.33
N SER A 524 6.66 0.83 14.15
CA SER A 524 6.31 2.09 13.50
C SER A 524 5.74 1.87 12.09
N GLY A 525 4.92 0.83 11.94
CA GLY A 525 4.22 0.52 10.71
C GLY A 525 3.19 1.59 10.34
N ARG A 526 2.84 1.60 9.06
CA ARG A 526 1.97 2.62 8.45
C ARG A 526 0.95 1.95 7.53
N LEU A 527 -0.21 2.61 7.39
CA LEU A 527 -1.26 2.22 6.46
C LEU A 527 -1.35 3.22 5.31
N PHE A 528 -1.66 2.70 4.15
CA PHE A 528 -1.76 3.47 2.93
C PHE A 528 -3.01 3.06 2.14
N GLU A 529 -3.47 4.00 1.33
CA GLU A 529 -4.33 3.73 0.19
C GLU A 529 -3.56 4.07 -1.09
N ALA A 530 -3.79 3.29 -2.15
CA ALA A 530 -3.29 3.60 -3.49
C ALA A 530 -4.40 3.53 -4.52
N ASP A 531 -4.41 4.52 -5.42
CA ASP A 531 -5.07 4.41 -6.72
C ASP A 531 -4.08 3.78 -7.70
N LEU A 532 -4.16 2.45 -7.86
CA LEU A 532 -3.20 1.69 -8.68
C LEU A 532 -3.27 2.01 -10.17
N PHE A 533 -4.33 2.67 -10.64
CA PHE A 533 -4.39 3.13 -12.04
C PHE A 533 -3.55 4.37 -12.27
N THR A 534 -3.36 5.21 -11.24
CA THR A 534 -2.60 6.46 -11.33
C THR A 534 -1.24 6.41 -10.61
N GLY A 535 -1.01 5.37 -9.82
CA GLY A 535 0.17 5.21 -8.97
C GLY A 535 0.19 6.15 -7.76
N ARG A 536 -0.92 6.84 -7.48
CA ARG A 536 -1.01 7.79 -6.37
C ARG A 536 -1.18 7.04 -5.05
N ILE A 537 -0.24 7.24 -4.13
CA ILE A 537 -0.29 6.71 -2.77
C ILE A 537 -0.59 7.85 -1.78
N GLN A 538 -1.42 7.57 -0.78
CA GLN A 538 -1.60 8.42 0.39
C GLN A 538 -1.54 7.58 1.66
N TYR A 539 -1.02 8.14 2.76
CA TYR A 539 -1.04 7.43 4.04
C TYR A 539 -2.38 7.68 4.75
N LEU A 540 -2.98 6.62 5.29
CA LEU A 540 -4.24 6.70 6.02
C LEU A 540 -4.00 7.23 7.43
N GLN A 541 -4.81 8.22 7.82
CA GLN A 541 -4.77 8.75 9.18
C GLN A 541 -5.61 7.85 10.09
N VAL A 542 -4.96 7.21 11.06
CA VAL A 542 -5.62 6.30 12.00
C VAL A 542 -6.00 7.03 13.29
N ALA A 543 -7.30 7.10 13.58
CA ALA A 543 -7.84 7.66 14.80
C ALA A 543 -7.38 6.86 16.04
N SER A 544 -7.27 7.55 17.18
CA SER A 544 -6.94 6.98 18.52
C SER A 544 -5.55 6.37 18.71
N VAL A 545 -4.87 5.96 17.63
CA VAL A 545 -3.54 5.32 17.68
C VAL A 545 -2.44 6.28 17.17
N GLY A 546 -2.78 7.20 16.25
CA GLY A 546 -1.82 8.13 15.63
C GLY A 546 -1.05 7.53 14.46
N ASP A 547 -0.10 8.30 13.92
CA ASP A 547 0.86 7.88 12.88
C ASP A 547 2.29 8.11 13.43
N PRO A 548 3.13 7.06 13.53
CA PRO A 548 2.91 5.67 13.10
C PRO A 548 2.07 4.84 14.08
N LEU A 549 1.63 3.65 13.63
CA LEU A 549 0.63 2.80 14.31
C LEU A 549 1.02 2.25 15.70
N GLY A 550 2.29 2.31 16.10
CA GLY A 550 2.74 1.58 17.29
C GLY A 550 2.74 0.05 17.10
N LEU A 551 2.68 -0.44 15.86
CA LEU A 551 2.73 -1.86 15.48
C LEU A 551 3.78 -2.10 14.41
N PHE A 552 4.37 -3.29 14.38
CA PHE A 552 4.93 -3.85 13.16
C PHE A 552 3.77 -4.46 12.36
N VAL A 553 3.54 -3.98 11.14
CA VAL A 553 2.48 -4.52 10.26
C VAL A 553 2.96 -5.86 9.72
N LYS A 554 2.16 -6.92 9.88
CA LYS A 554 2.56 -8.30 9.54
C LYS A 554 1.80 -8.89 8.37
N GLY A 555 0.59 -8.41 8.13
CA GLY A 555 -0.24 -8.90 7.04
C GLY A 555 -1.62 -8.29 7.05
N PHE A 556 -2.44 -8.77 6.13
CA PHE A 556 -3.81 -8.33 5.97
C PHE A 556 -4.74 -9.53 5.75
N GLY A 557 -6.04 -9.30 5.89
CA GLY A 557 -7.08 -10.20 5.39
C GLY A 557 -8.28 -9.42 4.89
N GLN A 558 -9.14 -10.09 4.12
CA GLN A 558 -10.38 -9.50 3.62
C GLN A 558 -11.54 -10.49 3.82
N ASP A 559 -12.62 -10.05 4.47
CA ASP A 559 -13.81 -10.87 4.65
C ASP A 559 -14.63 -11.01 3.35
N ALA A 560 -15.75 -11.74 3.38
CA ALA A 560 -16.57 -11.97 2.19
C ALA A 560 -17.27 -10.69 1.69
N GLU A 561 -17.50 -9.74 2.59
CA GLU A 561 -18.16 -8.45 2.34
C GLU A 561 -17.21 -7.39 1.77
N GLY A 562 -15.91 -7.67 1.75
CA GLY A 562 -14.88 -6.79 1.18
C GLY A 562 -14.24 -5.85 2.20
N GLU A 563 -14.56 -6.01 3.49
CA GLU A 563 -13.92 -5.26 4.57
C GLU A 563 -12.54 -5.84 4.87
N VAL A 564 -11.60 -4.96 5.22
CA VAL A 564 -10.17 -5.29 5.33
C VAL A 564 -9.72 -5.26 6.79
N TYR A 565 -8.89 -6.23 7.12
CA TYR A 565 -8.32 -6.46 8.45
C TYR A 565 -6.81 -6.28 8.40
N LEU A 566 -6.27 -5.60 9.40
CA LEU A 566 -4.86 -5.42 9.67
C LEU A 566 -4.38 -6.45 10.69
N LEU A 567 -3.24 -7.08 10.42
CA LEU A 567 -2.55 -7.98 11.34
C LEU A 567 -1.20 -7.36 11.71
N GLY A 568 -0.81 -7.44 12.99
CA GLY A 568 0.44 -6.86 13.46
C GLY A 568 0.83 -7.33 14.85
N ASN A 569 2.03 -6.95 15.29
CA ASN A 569 2.50 -7.18 16.66
C ASN A 569 3.43 -6.03 17.14
N THR A 570 3.82 -6.02 18.42
CA THR A 570 4.75 -5.00 18.93
C THR A 570 6.18 -5.52 19.09
N ASP A 571 6.38 -6.83 19.01
CA ASP A 571 7.69 -7.49 19.23
C ASP A 571 8.57 -7.59 17.97
N GLY A 572 7.99 -7.41 16.78
CA GLY A 572 8.70 -7.39 15.49
C GLY A 572 9.05 -8.77 14.94
N GLY A 573 9.47 -9.72 15.78
CA GLY A 573 9.72 -11.12 15.39
C GLY A 573 8.59 -12.08 15.78
N PRO A 574 8.73 -13.39 15.43
CA PRO A 574 7.79 -14.45 15.83
C PRO A 574 8.02 -14.91 17.28
N THR A 575 7.80 -14.00 18.23
CA THR A 575 7.92 -14.28 19.67
C THR A 575 6.88 -13.50 20.47
N GLY A 576 6.55 -13.98 21.67
CA GLY A 576 5.61 -13.31 22.56
C GLY A 576 4.16 -13.54 22.19
N GLU A 577 3.27 -12.70 22.74
CA GLU A 577 1.80 -12.80 22.60
C GLU A 577 1.19 -11.42 22.25
N THR A 578 1.98 -10.56 21.60
CA THR A 578 1.57 -9.18 21.27
C THR A 578 0.84 -9.05 19.93
N GLY A 579 0.66 -10.16 19.23
CA GLY A 579 -0.05 -10.25 17.96
C GLY A 579 -1.54 -9.93 18.08
N VAL A 580 -2.03 -9.14 17.13
CA VAL A 580 -3.42 -8.66 17.07
C VAL A 580 -4.00 -8.77 15.66
N VAL A 581 -5.33 -8.88 15.60
CA VAL A 581 -6.15 -8.70 14.40
C VAL A 581 -7.06 -7.51 14.64
N LEU A 582 -7.05 -6.55 13.72
CA LEU A 582 -7.77 -5.29 13.82
C LEU A 582 -8.60 -5.09 12.55
N LYS A 583 -9.91 -4.85 12.66
CA LYS A 583 -10.73 -4.45 11.52
C LYS A 583 -10.49 -2.97 11.21
N ILE A 584 -10.27 -2.63 9.94
CA ILE A 584 -10.18 -1.24 9.50
C ILE A 584 -11.59 -0.73 9.27
N VAL A 585 -11.99 0.34 9.98
CA VAL A 585 -13.34 0.92 9.91
C VAL A 585 -13.28 2.42 9.65
N ALA A 586 -14.37 3.02 9.20
CA ALA A 586 -14.46 4.46 9.01
C ALA A 586 -14.30 5.23 10.34
N ALA A 587 -13.56 6.35 10.31
CA ALA A 587 -13.48 7.31 11.41
C ALA A 587 -14.04 8.68 10.98
N PRO A 588 -15.37 8.81 10.85
CA PRO A 588 -16.01 10.03 10.37
C PRO A 588 -15.80 11.19 11.35
N THR A 589 -15.73 12.40 10.80
CA THR A 589 -15.63 13.65 11.60
C THR A 589 -16.94 14.41 11.69
N GLU A 590 -17.97 14.00 10.95
CA GLU A 590 -19.27 14.65 10.91
C GLU A 590 -20.38 13.70 11.35
N PHE A 591 -21.28 14.20 12.19
CA PHE A 591 -22.41 13.43 12.72
C PHE A 591 -23.68 14.29 12.74
N THR A 592 -24.83 13.64 12.68
CA THR A 592 -26.13 14.32 12.76
C THR A 592 -27.14 13.51 13.56
N ALA A 593 -28.19 14.17 14.04
CA ALA A 593 -29.37 13.53 14.59
C ALA A 593 -30.61 14.29 14.12
N ASP A 594 -31.44 13.64 13.31
CA ASP A 594 -32.74 14.17 12.89
C ASP A 594 -33.79 13.83 13.95
N LEU A 595 -34.34 14.86 14.60
CA LEU A 595 -35.20 14.73 15.76
C LEU A 595 -36.67 14.79 15.36
N SER A 596 -37.44 13.79 15.79
CA SER A 596 -38.89 13.70 15.58
C SER A 596 -39.62 13.32 16.88
N ALA A 597 -40.95 13.46 16.88
CA ALA A 597 -41.78 13.27 18.06
C ALA A 597 -41.63 11.90 18.73
N GLU A 598 -41.44 11.90 20.06
CA GLU A 598 -41.38 10.68 20.87
C GLU A 598 -42.34 10.72 22.08
N PRO A 599 -43.12 9.65 22.34
CA PRO A 599 -43.27 8.43 21.52
C PRO A 599 -43.96 8.73 20.18
N ALA A 600 -43.68 7.90 19.18
CA ALA A 600 -44.27 8.02 17.85
C ALA A 600 -45.81 8.11 17.93
N GLY A 601 -46.38 9.21 17.41
CA GLY A 601 -47.83 9.49 17.47
C GLY A 601 -48.27 10.40 18.63
N ALA A 602 -47.35 10.96 19.41
CA ALA A 602 -47.66 12.11 20.27
C ALA A 602 -48.17 13.30 19.42
N ASP A 603 -49.06 14.14 19.98
CA ASP A 603 -49.56 15.37 19.35
C ASP A 603 -48.47 16.48 19.39
N VAL A 604 -47.30 16.14 18.83
CA VAL A 604 -46.10 16.95 18.76
C VAL A 604 -45.75 17.05 17.28
N THR A 605 -45.92 18.23 16.70
CA THR A 605 -45.54 18.52 15.31
C THR A 605 -44.12 19.07 15.19
N ALA A 606 -43.42 19.19 16.33
CA ALA A 606 -42.08 19.75 16.39
C ALA A 606 -41.06 18.80 15.75
N THR A 607 -40.03 19.40 15.15
CA THR A 607 -38.87 18.70 14.60
C THR A 607 -37.59 19.35 15.09
N GLY A 608 -36.45 18.69 14.91
CA GLY A 608 -35.16 19.30 15.15
C GLY A 608 -34.05 18.60 14.39
N GLN A 609 -32.88 19.22 14.37
CA GLN A 609 -31.68 18.62 13.84
C GLN A 609 -30.50 19.02 14.71
N ALA A 610 -29.73 18.03 15.16
CA ALA A 610 -28.41 18.24 15.72
C ALA A 610 -27.35 17.95 14.66
N ARG A 611 -26.33 18.80 14.57
CA ARG A 611 -25.13 18.59 13.75
C ARG A 611 -23.91 18.65 14.64
N PHE A 612 -22.98 17.74 14.42
CA PHE A 612 -21.73 17.66 15.16
C PHE A 612 -20.54 17.57 14.22
N THR A 613 -19.47 18.28 14.53
CA THR A 613 -18.20 18.20 13.80
C THR A 613 -17.06 18.01 14.79
N LEU A 614 -16.37 16.88 14.67
CA LEU A 614 -15.20 16.50 15.45
C LEU A 614 -13.94 17.13 14.85
N ASP A 615 -13.18 17.85 15.67
CA ASP A 615 -11.76 18.08 15.44
C ASP A 615 -10.97 16.93 16.08
N PRO A 616 -10.51 15.95 15.30
CA PRO A 616 -9.86 14.75 15.83
C PRO A 616 -8.48 15.04 16.41
N ASN A 617 -7.85 16.17 16.06
CA ASN A 617 -6.53 16.54 16.60
C ASN A 617 -6.65 17.23 17.96
N ALA A 618 -7.79 17.86 18.24
CA ALA A 618 -8.08 18.51 19.51
C ALA A 618 -8.95 17.67 20.46
N ALA A 619 -9.54 16.56 19.97
CA ALA A 619 -10.58 15.80 20.67
C ALA A 619 -11.77 16.68 21.10
N VAL A 620 -12.12 17.67 20.26
CA VAL A 620 -13.21 18.61 20.49
C VAL A 620 -14.31 18.37 19.48
N MET A 621 -15.54 18.15 19.93
CA MET A 621 -16.70 18.03 19.06
C MET A 621 -17.56 19.29 19.14
N SER A 622 -17.55 20.09 18.08
CA SER A 622 -18.48 21.21 17.95
C SER A 622 -19.90 20.70 17.66
N TYR A 623 -20.92 21.37 18.17
CA TYR A 623 -22.32 21.04 17.89
C TYR A 623 -23.19 22.26 17.63
N GLN A 624 -24.25 22.04 16.86
CA GLN A 624 -25.38 22.94 16.68
C GLN A 624 -26.67 22.12 16.80
N LEU A 625 -27.62 22.61 17.59
CA LEU A 625 -28.95 22.02 17.76
C LEU A 625 -30.00 23.06 17.38
N ASP A 626 -30.66 22.83 16.25
CA ASP A 626 -31.74 23.66 15.74
C ASP A 626 -33.07 22.90 15.89
N VAL A 627 -34.14 23.59 16.29
CA VAL A 627 -35.48 23.00 16.50
C VAL A 627 -36.54 23.85 15.82
N ASP A 628 -37.70 23.29 15.51
CA ASP A 628 -38.83 23.98 14.91
C ASP A 628 -40.14 23.60 15.59
N GLY A 629 -40.95 24.59 15.98
CA GLY A 629 -42.31 24.41 16.49
C GLY A 629 -42.42 23.73 17.86
N ILE A 630 -41.36 23.76 18.68
CA ILE A 630 -41.35 23.11 20.00
C ILE A 630 -41.81 24.07 21.10
N VAL A 631 -42.62 23.61 22.05
CA VAL A 631 -43.26 24.45 23.07
C VAL A 631 -42.71 24.15 24.46
N ASP A 632 -42.39 25.18 25.24
CA ASP A 632 -41.99 25.09 26.65
C ASP A 632 -40.76 24.19 26.88
N VAL A 633 -39.68 24.41 26.13
CA VAL A 633 -38.42 23.64 26.22
C VAL A 633 -37.72 23.87 27.56
N THR A 634 -37.27 22.80 28.21
CA THR A 634 -36.62 22.85 29.52
C THR A 634 -35.14 22.49 29.49
N GLN A 635 -34.76 21.55 28.62
CA GLN A 635 -33.40 21.02 28.51
C GLN A 635 -33.23 20.19 27.23
N ALA A 636 -31.98 19.95 26.81
CA ALA A 636 -31.61 19.01 25.75
C ALA A 636 -30.27 18.32 26.08
N HIS A 637 -30.14 17.05 25.69
CA HIS A 637 -28.98 16.22 26.02
C HIS A 637 -28.61 15.27 24.88
N ILE A 638 -27.35 14.82 24.87
CA ILE A 638 -26.98 13.51 24.33
C ILE A 638 -27.15 12.49 25.45
N HIS A 639 -27.82 11.40 25.16
CA HIS A 639 -27.95 10.23 26.03
C HIS A 639 -27.16 9.06 25.48
N VAL A 640 -26.74 8.16 26.36
CA VAL A 640 -26.09 6.90 25.97
C VAL A 640 -26.80 5.73 26.63
N ALA A 641 -27.39 4.87 25.80
CA ALA A 641 -28.07 3.65 26.21
C ALA A 641 -27.10 2.50 26.48
N ASN A 642 -27.60 1.46 27.16
CA ASN A 642 -26.87 0.20 27.34
C ASN A 642 -26.92 -0.69 26.10
N GLU A 643 -27.99 -0.58 25.31
CA GLU A 643 -28.23 -1.36 24.09
C GLU A 643 -28.68 -0.43 22.96
N PRO A 644 -28.41 -0.78 21.68
CA PRO A 644 -28.80 0.04 20.54
C PRO A 644 -30.31 0.31 20.52
N GLY A 645 -30.71 1.57 20.30
CA GLY A 645 -32.12 1.98 20.30
C GLY A 645 -32.84 1.94 21.67
N GLY A 646 -32.12 1.68 22.77
CA GLY A 646 -32.66 1.70 24.12
C GLY A 646 -32.67 3.09 24.78
N ASP A 647 -33.22 3.18 25.99
CA ASP A 647 -33.19 4.40 26.81
C ASP A 647 -31.94 4.43 27.72
N GLY A 648 -31.30 5.60 27.81
CA GLY A 648 -30.11 5.83 28.61
C GLY A 648 -30.16 7.09 29.47
N PRO A 649 -29.32 7.20 30.51
CA PRO A 649 -29.11 8.46 31.23
C PRO A 649 -28.43 9.53 30.33
N PRO A 650 -28.57 10.83 30.66
CA PRO A 650 -27.83 11.89 29.98
C PRO A 650 -26.32 11.69 30.12
N ALA A 651 -25.62 11.87 29.01
CA ALA A 651 -24.17 11.78 28.90
C ALA A 651 -23.52 13.14 28.61
N VAL A 652 -24.21 14.05 27.89
CA VAL A 652 -23.75 15.40 27.58
C VAL A 652 -24.93 16.39 27.63
N TRP A 653 -24.72 17.57 28.17
CA TRP A 653 -25.71 18.66 28.16
C TRP A 653 -25.56 19.54 26.92
N LEU A 654 -26.66 19.73 26.18
CA LEU A 654 -26.70 20.58 24.97
C LEU A 654 -27.48 21.88 25.22
N TYR A 655 -28.51 21.84 26.08
CA TYR A 655 -29.23 23.04 26.50
C TYR A 655 -29.83 22.87 27.91
N PRO A 656 -29.68 23.86 28.81
CA PRO A 656 -28.48 24.71 28.86
C PRO A 656 -27.21 23.84 28.88
N SER A 657 -26.03 24.40 28.58
CA SER A 657 -24.78 23.60 28.47
C SER A 657 -24.32 22.93 29.78
N ALA A 658 -24.97 23.25 30.90
CA ALA A 658 -24.78 22.61 32.20
C ALA A 658 -26.03 22.86 33.07
N PRO A 659 -26.27 22.04 34.10
CA PRO A 659 -27.37 22.26 35.06
C PRO A 659 -27.20 23.60 35.83
N PRO A 660 -28.30 24.20 36.33
CA PRO A 660 -29.68 23.70 36.31
C PRO A 660 -30.41 23.97 34.99
N THR A 661 -31.55 23.30 34.79
CA THR A 661 -32.43 23.49 33.61
C THR A 661 -32.89 24.93 33.42
N ALA A 662 -33.13 25.34 32.17
CA ALA A 662 -33.61 26.67 31.81
C ALA A 662 -34.85 26.57 30.91
N LEU A 663 -35.96 27.20 31.33
CA LEU A 663 -37.20 27.19 30.56
C LEU A 663 -37.18 28.26 29.46
N ILE A 664 -37.45 27.85 28.22
CA ILE A 664 -37.89 28.74 27.13
C ILE A 664 -39.42 28.62 27.07
N PRO A 665 -40.17 29.61 27.58
CA PRO A 665 -41.63 29.54 27.59
C PRO A 665 -42.22 29.82 26.20
N GLY A 666 -43.29 29.10 25.85
CA GLY A 666 -44.00 29.24 24.58
C GLY A 666 -43.35 28.46 23.43
N GLU A 667 -43.89 28.68 22.23
CA GLU A 667 -43.39 28.07 20.99
C GLU A 667 -42.04 28.68 20.57
N PHE A 668 -41.12 27.82 20.16
CA PHE A 668 -39.76 28.18 19.78
C PHE A 668 -39.35 27.45 18.49
N SER A 669 -38.81 28.23 17.55
CA SER A 669 -38.14 27.76 16.34
C SER A 669 -36.83 28.50 16.17
N GLY A 670 -35.75 27.78 15.87
CA GLY A 670 -34.41 28.31 15.70
C GLY A 670 -33.37 27.54 16.48
N ARG A 671 -32.22 28.16 16.70
CA ARG A 671 -31.08 27.55 17.38
C ARG A 671 -31.30 27.42 18.88
N LEU A 672 -31.45 26.20 19.36
CA LEU A 672 -31.62 25.89 20.77
C LEU A 672 -30.28 25.90 21.52
N GLY A 673 -29.22 25.38 20.90
CA GLY A 673 -27.88 25.35 21.48
C GLY A 673 -26.77 25.24 20.44
N GLU A 674 -25.61 25.78 20.77
CA GLU A 674 -24.36 25.56 20.04
C GLU A 674 -23.19 25.62 21.02
N GLY A 675 -22.13 24.89 20.71
CA GLY A 675 -20.95 24.87 21.58
C GLY A 675 -19.92 23.84 21.15
N ALA A 676 -18.99 23.58 22.06
CA ALA A 676 -17.97 22.56 21.94
C ALA A 676 -18.13 21.56 23.10
N ILE A 677 -17.99 20.28 22.78
CA ILE A 677 -18.02 19.15 23.71
C ILE A 677 -16.59 18.66 23.84
N THR A 678 -16.13 18.55 25.07
CA THR A 678 -14.83 18.00 25.46
C THR A 678 -15.03 16.90 26.51
N ASP A 679 -13.98 16.14 26.79
CA ASP A 679 -13.99 15.10 27.85
C ASP A 679 -14.48 15.65 29.21
N ALA A 680 -14.25 16.94 29.49
CA ALA A 680 -14.68 17.60 30.71
C ALA A 680 -16.21 17.81 30.81
N ASP A 681 -16.92 17.77 29.69
CA ASP A 681 -18.36 17.95 29.61
C ASP A 681 -19.14 16.64 29.82
N PHE A 682 -18.43 15.50 29.87
CA PHE A 682 -19.07 14.20 30.04
C PHE A 682 -19.59 13.96 31.45
N VAL A 683 -20.84 13.52 31.50
CA VAL A 683 -21.56 13.16 32.72
C VAL A 683 -22.14 11.75 32.61
N GLY A 684 -22.70 11.25 33.71
CA GLY A 684 -23.39 9.96 33.74
C GLY A 684 -22.51 8.81 33.24
N PRO A 685 -22.92 8.08 32.18
CA PRO A 685 -22.22 6.89 31.70
C PRO A 685 -20.85 7.21 31.05
N LEU A 686 -20.61 8.46 30.65
CA LEU A 686 -19.33 8.89 30.05
C LEU A 686 -18.44 9.68 31.03
N ALA A 687 -18.84 9.86 32.29
CA ALA A 687 -18.09 10.67 33.24
C ALA A 687 -16.65 10.13 33.44
N GLY A 688 -15.65 10.96 33.12
CA GLY A 688 -14.24 10.59 33.20
C GLY A 688 -13.71 9.71 32.06
N MET A 689 -14.53 9.49 31.03
CA MET A 689 -14.10 8.85 29.77
C MET A 689 -13.57 9.89 28.78
N THR A 690 -13.03 9.41 27.66
CA THR A 690 -12.54 10.24 26.55
C THR A 690 -13.55 10.30 25.41
N MET A 691 -13.37 11.24 24.48
CA MET A 691 -14.21 11.39 23.28
C MET A 691 -14.43 10.07 22.53
N ASP A 692 -13.44 9.19 22.51
CA ASP A 692 -13.53 7.85 21.90
C ASP A 692 -14.67 7.01 22.48
N ALA A 693 -15.01 7.17 23.76
CA ALA A 693 -16.13 6.45 24.36
C ALA A 693 -17.49 6.94 23.81
N LEU A 694 -17.63 8.24 23.55
CA LEU A 694 -18.81 8.79 22.87
C LEU A 694 -18.88 8.30 21.42
N LEU A 695 -17.77 8.38 20.68
CA LEU A 695 -17.68 7.91 19.29
C LEU A 695 -17.99 6.41 19.17
N THR A 696 -17.58 5.61 20.15
CA THR A 696 -17.92 4.19 20.26
C THR A 696 -19.42 4.00 20.49
N ALA A 697 -20.03 4.76 21.41
CA ALA A 697 -21.48 4.71 21.63
C ALA A 697 -22.29 5.13 20.40
N ILE A 698 -21.79 6.07 19.60
CA ILE A 698 -22.39 6.46 18.31
C ILE A 698 -22.31 5.31 17.30
N ARG A 699 -21.13 4.72 17.12
CA ARG A 699 -20.92 3.57 16.21
C ARG A 699 -21.83 2.38 16.54
N GLU A 700 -22.02 2.11 17.84
CA GLU A 700 -22.88 1.03 18.32
C GLU A 700 -24.38 1.40 18.33
N GLY A 701 -24.78 2.58 17.84
CA GLY A 701 -26.19 3.00 17.80
C GLY A 701 -26.82 3.23 19.19
N ARG A 702 -25.99 3.48 20.21
CA ARG A 702 -26.41 3.70 21.61
C ARG A 702 -26.58 5.18 21.96
N ALA A 703 -26.05 6.09 21.15
CA ALA A 703 -26.12 7.53 21.40
C ALA A 703 -27.30 8.19 20.67
N TYR A 704 -28.05 9.05 21.36
CA TYR A 704 -29.16 9.79 20.78
C TYR A 704 -29.33 11.18 21.43
N VAL A 705 -29.93 12.12 20.71
CA VAL A 705 -30.27 13.46 21.22
C VAL A 705 -31.73 13.49 21.63
N ASN A 706 -32.02 14.03 22.83
CA ASN A 706 -33.38 14.35 23.28
C ASN A 706 -33.52 15.84 23.57
N VAL A 707 -34.68 16.40 23.21
CA VAL A 707 -35.13 17.73 23.67
C VAL A 707 -36.37 17.56 24.53
N HIS A 708 -36.35 18.11 25.74
CA HIS A 708 -37.38 17.94 26.76
C HIS A 708 -38.24 19.21 26.89
N THR A 709 -39.52 19.02 27.18
CA THR A 709 -40.46 20.13 27.44
C THR A 709 -41.18 19.92 28.78
N ILE A 710 -41.96 20.91 29.23
CA ILE A 710 -42.81 20.76 30.42
C ILE A 710 -43.80 19.60 30.24
N ALA A 711 -44.42 19.48 29.06
CA ALA A 711 -45.41 18.46 28.77
C ALA A 711 -44.79 17.07 28.62
N PHE A 712 -43.57 16.99 28.09
CA PHE A 712 -42.85 15.76 27.81
C PHE A 712 -41.47 15.76 28.51
N PRO A 713 -41.43 15.53 29.84
CA PRO A 713 -40.18 15.55 30.60
C PRO A 713 -39.25 14.38 30.26
N GLY A 714 -39.76 13.29 29.66
CA GLY A 714 -38.94 12.19 29.12
C GLY A 714 -38.25 12.52 27.79
N GLY A 715 -38.67 13.59 27.12
CA GLY A 715 -38.28 13.95 25.75
C GLY A 715 -39.53 14.18 24.90
N ALA A 716 -39.60 15.33 24.23
CA ALA A 716 -40.66 15.66 23.27
C ALA A 716 -40.26 15.23 21.85
N ILE A 717 -38.99 15.41 21.49
CA ILE A 717 -38.40 14.97 20.23
C ILE A 717 -37.06 14.26 20.48
N ARG A 718 -36.79 13.22 19.69
CA ARG A 718 -35.60 12.35 19.74
C ARG A 718 -35.08 12.04 18.34
N GLY A 719 -33.76 11.86 18.22
CA GLY A 719 -33.12 11.22 17.07
C GLY A 719 -31.80 10.56 17.45
N ALA A 720 -31.46 9.44 16.82
CA ALA A 720 -30.16 8.79 16.98
C ALA A 720 -29.04 9.70 16.46
N VAL A 721 -27.88 9.67 17.12
CA VAL A 721 -26.68 10.34 16.58
C VAL A 721 -26.00 9.37 15.63
N GLU A 722 -25.89 9.75 14.37
CA GLU A 722 -25.35 8.92 13.30
C GLU A 722 -24.24 9.66 12.56
N ALA A 723 -23.25 8.92 12.05
CA ALA A 723 -22.21 9.49 11.21
C ALA A 723 -22.77 9.93 9.85
N VAL A 724 -22.36 11.10 9.38
CA VAL A 724 -22.59 11.50 7.99
C VAL A 724 -21.64 10.67 7.12
N ARG A 725 -22.19 9.82 6.25
CA ARG A 725 -21.43 8.96 5.35
C ARG A 725 -21.69 9.34 3.90
N ALA A 726 -20.67 9.25 3.06
CA ALA A 726 -20.86 9.25 1.63
C ALA A 726 -21.70 8.03 1.21
N ALA A 727 -22.53 8.18 0.19
CA ALA A 727 -23.13 7.03 -0.46
C ALA A 727 -22.03 6.21 -1.17
N PRO A 728 -22.14 4.86 -1.22
CA PRO A 728 -21.34 4.04 -2.11
C PRO A 728 -21.36 4.59 -3.54
N PRO A 729 -20.23 4.60 -4.26
CA PRO A 729 -20.27 4.92 -5.68
C PRO A 729 -21.02 3.82 -6.44
N ILE A 730 -21.60 4.18 -7.59
CA ILE A 730 -21.96 3.18 -8.61
C ILE A 730 -20.67 2.84 -9.34
N GLY A 731 -20.32 1.57 -9.38
CA GLY A 731 -19.03 1.10 -9.88
C GLY A 731 -19.17 0.21 -11.11
N ALA A 732 -18.18 0.26 -12.00
CA ALA A 732 -17.97 -0.78 -13.01
C ALA A 732 -16.49 -1.15 -13.06
N VAL A 733 -16.18 -2.39 -12.71
CA VAL A 733 -14.86 -2.98 -12.95
C VAL A 733 -14.87 -3.58 -14.34
N LEU A 734 -13.93 -3.16 -15.18
CA LEU A 734 -13.86 -3.50 -16.59
C LEU A 734 -12.79 -4.56 -16.82
N THR A 735 -13.17 -5.65 -17.47
CA THR A 735 -12.27 -6.75 -17.86
C THR A 735 -12.56 -7.13 -19.31
N GLY A 736 -11.80 -8.06 -19.89
CA GLY A 736 -11.91 -8.46 -21.29
C GLY A 736 -13.37 -8.67 -21.75
N ALA A 737 -13.75 -8.05 -22.88
CA ALA A 737 -15.14 -7.89 -23.29
C ALA A 737 -15.89 -9.17 -23.75
N GLY A 738 -15.35 -10.37 -23.51
CA GLY A 738 -15.95 -11.67 -23.82
C GLY A 738 -15.10 -12.56 -24.73
N ASP A 739 -15.75 -13.55 -25.37
CA ASP A 739 -15.10 -14.57 -26.20
C ASP A 739 -14.30 -13.94 -27.36
N GLY A 740 -12.97 -14.16 -27.36
CA GLY A 740 -12.05 -13.67 -28.39
C GLY A 740 -11.31 -12.38 -28.05
N THR A 741 -11.63 -11.74 -26.92
CA THR A 741 -10.82 -10.67 -26.31
C THR A 741 -9.90 -11.27 -25.24
N ASP A 742 -8.78 -11.85 -25.67
CA ASP A 742 -7.68 -12.23 -24.77
C ASP A 742 -6.87 -10.96 -24.44
N SER A 743 -7.43 -10.12 -23.56
CA SER A 743 -6.81 -8.89 -23.08
C SER A 743 -6.59 -8.99 -21.57
N THR A 744 -5.39 -8.60 -21.15
CA THR A 744 -5.01 -8.45 -19.75
C THR A 744 -5.30 -7.03 -19.23
N ALA A 745 -5.84 -6.15 -20.08
CA ALA A 745 -6.22 -4.81 -19.69
C ALA A 745 -7.41 -4.84 -18.72
N THR A 746 -7.41 -3.87 -17.81
CA THR A 746 -8.49 -3.67 -16.83
C THR A 746 -8.90 -2.21 -16.80
N GLY A 747 -10.03 -1.93 -16.17
CA GLY A 747 -10.47 -0.57 -15.92
C GLY A 747 -11.42 -0.46 -14.74
N LEU A 748 -11.65 0.77 -14.33
CA LEU A 748 -12.55 1.12 -13.24
C LEU A 748 -13.34 2.36 -13.64
N THR A 749 -14.66 2.28 -13.55
CA THR A 749 -15.54 3.45 -13.63
C THR A 749 -16.23 3.67 -12.31
N LEU A 750 -16.23 4.91 -11.83
CA LEU A 750 -16.97 5.34 -10.65
C LEU A 750 -17.95 6.44 -11.04
N LEU A 751 -19.21 6.31 -10.64
CA LEU A 751 -20.21 7.37 -10.71
C LEU A 751 -20.62 7.79 -9.29
N ARG A 752 -20.68 9.10 -9.04
CA ARG A 752 -21.09 9.67 -7.74
C ARG A 752 -22.07 10.82 -7.95
N TRP A 753 -22.99 10.99 -7.01
CA TRP A 753 -23.86 12.17 -6.99
C TRP A 753 -23.04 13.42 -6.63
N SER A 754 -23.15 14.49 -7.44
CA SER A 754 -22.45 15.75 -7.19
C SER A 754 -23.37 16.92 -6.80
N ALA A 755 -24.64 16.92 -7.26
CA ALA A 755 -25.74 17.83 -6.87
C ALA A 755 -27.10 17.35 -7.45
N GLU A 756 -28.23 18.03 -7.15
CA GLU A 756 -29.56 17.72 -7.71
C GLU A 756 -29.48 17.52 -9.24
N ASP A 757 -29.73 16.29 -9.69
CA ASP A 757 -29.77 15.82 -11.09
C ASP A 757 -28.43 15.75 -11.86
N THR A 758 -27.28 15.61 -11.18
CA THR A 758 -25.96 15.42 -11.85
C THR A 758 -25.14 14.27 -11.26
N LEU A 759 -24.59 13.42 -12.13
CA LEU A 759 -23.65 12.36 -11.77
C LEU A 759 -22.22 12.73 -12.21
N SER A 760 -21.28 12.85 -11.29
CA SER A 760 -19.88 12.89 -11.65
C SER A 760 -19.38 11.50 -12.02
N TYR A 761 -18.50 11.40 -13.01
CA TYR A 761 -17.88 10.15 -13.43
C TYR A 761 -16.35 10.24 -13.46
N GLU A 762 -15.73 9.11 -13.20
CA GLU A 762 -14.31 8.89 -13.46
C GLU A 762 -14.11 7.52 -14.09
N LEU A 763 -13.40 7.46 -15.22
CA LEU A 763 -13.02 6.24 -15.92
C LEU A 763 -11.49 6.15 -15.95
N LYS A 764 -10.96 5.08 -15.36
CA LYS A 764 -9.55 4.73 -15.32
C LYS A 764 -9.35 3.40 -16.04
N VAL A 765 -8.21 3.24 -16.69
CA VAL A 765 -7.87 2.04 -17.45
C VAL A 765 -6.40 1.72 -17.29
N GLN A 766 -6.03 0.47 -17.54
CA GLN A 766 -4.67 0.01 -17.50
C GLN A 766 -4.35 -0.87 -18.70
N ALA A 767 -3.14 -0.73 -19.23
CA ALA A 767 -2.56 -1.60 -20.25
C ALA A 767 -3.38 -1.69 -21.55
N LEU A 768 -4.13 -0.64 -21.90
CA LEU A 768 -4.83 -0.57 -23.19
C LEU A 768 -3.90 -0.01 -24.26
N GLU A 769 -3.93 -0.59 -25.46
CA GLU A 769 -3.15 -0.10 -26.59
C GLU A 769 -4.05 0.58 -27.63
N ASN A 770 -3.71 1.80 -28.06
CA ASN A 770 -4.41 2.53 -29.12
C ASN A 770 -5.91 2.76 -28.82
N VAL A 771 -6.22 3.41 -27.69
CA VAL A 771 -7.60 3.69 -27.24
C VAL A 771 -8.29 4.68 -28.16
N THR A 772 -9.56 4.45 -28.49
CA THR A 772 -10.32 5.25 -29.47
C THR A 772 -11.56 5.95 -28.89
N GLN A 773 -12.27 5.28 -27.99
CA GLN A 773 -13.51 5.79 -27.40
C GLN A 773 -13.93 4.96 -26.18
N ALA A 774 -14.80 5.51 -25.33
CA ALA A 774 -15.44 4.82 -24.21
C ALA A 774 -16.86 5.36 -23.97
N HIS A 775 -17.78 4.47 -23.58
CA HIS A 775 -19.20 4.80 -23.42
C HIS A 775 -19.84 4.08 -22.24
N ILE A 776 -20.95 4.65 -21.75
CA ILE A 776 -21.99 3.88 -21.07
C ILE A 776 -22.99 3.42 -22.14
N HIS A 777 -23.28 2.14 -22.18
CA HIS A 777 -24.30 1.52 -23.02
C HIS A 777 -25.52 1.18 -22.18
N VAL A 778 -26.71 1.25 -22.80
CA VAL A 778 -27.97 0.81 -22.16
C VAL A 778 -28.68 -0.18 -23.06
N ALA A 779 -28.87 -1.39 -22.56
CA ALA A 779 -29.55 -2.48 -23.23
C ALA A 779 -31.07 -2.44 -23.01
N ASN A 780 -31.80 -3.18 -23.84
CA ASN A 780 -33.25 -3.37 -23.67
C ASN A 780 -33.59 -4.38 -22.56
N GLU A 781 -32.68 -5.33 -22.31
CA GLU A 781 -32.83 -6.39 -21.31
C GLU A 781 -31.55 -6.48 -20.45
N PRO A 782 -31.65 -6.91 -19.19
CA PRO A 782 -30.48 -7.02 -18.30
C PRO A 782 -29.40 -7.94 -18.88
N GLY A 783 -28.14 -7.51 -18.84
CA GLY A 783 -27.01 -8.26 -19.40
C GLY A 783 -26.95 -8.34 -20.94
N GLY A 784 -27.86 -7.67 -21.66
CA GLY A 784 -27.83 -7.60 -23.12
C GLY A 784 -26.87 -6.52 -23.66
N ASP A 785 -26.63 -6.52 -24.98
CA ASP A 785 -25.90 -5.45 -25.65
C ASP A 785 -26.83 -4.29 -26.03
N GLY A 786 -26.33 -3.06 -25.87
CA GLY A 786 -27.10 -1.83 -26.13
C GLY A 786 -26.33 -0.81 -26.98
N PRO A 787 -27.01 0.17 -27.60
CA PRO A 787 -26.34 1.34 -28.15
C PRO A 787 -25.74 2.25 -27.05
N PRO A 788 -24.73 3.09 -27.37
CA PRO A 788 -24.22 4.10 -26.44
C PRO A 788 -25.33 5.04 -25.96
N ALA A 789 -25.38 5.25 -24.65
CA ALA A 789 -26.27 6.18 -23.96
C ALA A 789 -25.53 7.41 -23.40
N VAL A 790 -24.24 7.28 -23.08
CA VAL A 790 -23.36 8.39 -22.64
C VAL A 790 -21.96 8.21 -23.24
N TRP A 791 -21.33 9.32 -23.66
CA TRP A 791 -19.93 9.34 -24.08
C TRP A 791 -19.01 9.67 -22.90
N LEU A 792 -18.04 8.81 -22.61
CA LEU A 792 -17.07 8.99 -21.53
C LEU A 792 -15.72 9.48 -22.05
N TYR A 793 -15.31 8.99 -23.23
CA TYR A 793 -14.11 9.43 -23.93
C TYR A 793 -14.26 9.29 -25.46
N PRO A 794 -13.90 10.32 -26.25
CA PRO A 794 -13.98 11.73 -25.84
C PRO A 794 -15.40 12.04 -25.33
N SER A 795 -15.61 13.14 -24.61
CA SER A 795 -16.93 13.46 -24.01
C SER A 795 -18.07 13.66 -25.01
N ALA A 796 -17.75 13.75 -26.31
CA ALA A 796 -18.70 13.79 -27.41
C ALA A 796 -18.02 13.30 -28.70
N PRO A 797 -18.79 12.82 -29.70
CA PRO A 797 -18.22 12.43 -30.99
C PRO A 797 -17.56 13.61 -31.74
N PRO A 798 -16.60 13.34 -32.64
CA PRO A 798 -16.14 12.02 -33.09
C PRO A 798 -15.11 11.37 -32.15
N ALA A 799 -14.89 10.06 -32.30
CA ALA A 799 -13.84 9.32 -31.60
C ALA A 799 -12.45 9.94 -31.77
N ALA A 800 -11.57 9.74 -30.77
CA ALA A 800 -10.23 10.31 -30.71
C ALA A 800 -9.21 9.24 -30.31
N LEU A 801 -8.14 9.09 -31.09
CA LEU A 801 -7.10 8.10 -30.83
C LEU A 801 -6.10 8.60 -29.78
N ILE A 802 -5.88 7.79 -28.74
CA ILE A 802 -4.69 7.84 -27.88
C ILE A 802 -3.73 6.78 -28.40
N PRO A 803 -2.65 7.14 -29.10
CA PRO A 803 -1.71 6.17 -29.64
C PRO A 803 -0.83 5.55 -28.54
N GLY A 804 -0.47 4.28 -28.71
CA GLY A 804 0.40 3.53 -27.81
C GLY A 804 -0.33 2.95 -26.60
N THR A 805 0.44 2.40 -25.66
CA THR A 805 -0.07 1.87 -24.39
C THR A 805 -0.48 3.01 -23.46
N PHE A 806 -1.65 2.89 -22.84
CA PHE A 806 -2.22 3.86 -21.93
C PHE A 806 -2.65 3.18 -20.62
N THR A 807 -2.15 3.75 -19.51
CA THR A 807 -2.56 3.45 -18.14
C THR A 807 -2.81 4.78 -17.44
N GLY A 808 -3.94 4.89 -16.72
CA GLY A 808 -4.32 6.10 -16.02
C GLY A 808 -5.79 6.47 -16.20
N ARG A 809 -6.09 7.72 -15.85
CA ARG A 809 -7.42 8.31 -15.99
C ARG A 809 -7.72 8.63 -17.46
N LEU A 810 -8.60 7.85 -18.07
CA LEU A 810 -9.02 8.01 -19.46
C LEU A 810 -10.04 9.14 -19.64
N GLY A 811 -10.95 9.31 -18.67
CA GLY A 811 -11.99 10.34 -18.74
C GLY A 811 -12.59 10.67 -17.39
N ALA A 812 -13.10 11.89 -17.26
CA ALA A 812 -13.94 12.30 -16.14
C ALA A 812 -14.70 13.60 -16.44
N GLY A 813 -15.80 13.78 -15.73
CA GLY A 813 -16.66 14.95 -15.87
C GLY A 813 -17.97 14.74 -15.13
N ASP A 814 -18.95 15.54 -15.49
CA ASP A 814 -20.32 15.44 -15.00
C ASP A 814 -21.23 14.95 -16.14
N ILE A 815 -22.19 14.09 -15.80
CA ILE A 815 -23.25 13.59 -16.67
C ILE A 815 -24.53 14.30 -16.25
N THR A 816 -25.09 15.04 -17.20
CA THR A 816 -26.36 15.75 -17.09
C THR A 816 -27.36 15.19 -18.11
N ASP A 817 -28.63 15.59 -18.00
CA ASP A 817 -29.67 15.26 -18.98
C ASP A 817 -29.27 15.61 -20.43
N ALA A 818 -28.43 16.64 -20.62
CA ALA A 818 -27.97 17.09 -21.92
C ALA A 818 -26.93 16.15 -22.56
N ASP A 819 -26.27 15.31 -21.75
CA ASP A 819 -25.23 14.38 -22.19
C ASP A 819 -25.81 13.01 -22.59
N LEU A 820 -27.09 12.78 -22.29
CA LEU A 820 -27.78 11.54 -22.64
C LEU A 820 -28.07 11.48 -24.15
N VAL A 821 -27.63 10.39 -24.77
CA VAL A 821 -27.78 10.11 -26.20
C VAL A 821 -28.44 8.76 -26.44
N GLY A 822 -28.67 8.44 -27.72
CA GLY A 822 -29.17 7.14 -28.14
C GLY A 822 -30.50 6.77 -27.46
N PRO A 823 -30.56 5.66 -26.70
CA PRO A 823 -31.79 5.17 -26.09
C PRO A 823 -32.31 6.10 -24.97
N LEU A 824 -31.46 6.99 -24.42
CA LEU A 824 -31.81 7.93 -23.37
C LEU A 824 -31.88 9.39 -23.85
N ALA A 825 -31.83 9.64 -25.16
CA ALA A 825 -31.85 11.01 -25.70
C ALA A 825 -33.13 11.78 -25.30
N GLY A 826 -32.96 12.89 -24.58
CA GLY A 826 -34.06 13.72 -24.08
C GLY A 826 -34.77 13.16 -22.85
N MET A 827 -34.19 12.15 -22.19
CA MET A 827 -34.59 11.62 -20.89
C MET A 827 -33.80 12.30 -19.76
N THR A 828 -33.93 11.80 -18.54
CA THR A 828 -33.26 12.35 -17.34
C THR A 828 -32.17 11.44 -16.83
N VAL A 829 -31.25 11.97 -16.03
CA VAL A 829 -30.25 11.17 -15.30
C VAL A 829 -30.91 10.10 -14.42
N ALA A 830 -32.11 10.36 -13.89
CA ALA A 830 -32.88 9.35 -13.16
C ALA A 830 -33.27 8.13 -14.03
N ASP A 831 -33.50 8.32 -15.33
CA ASP A 831 -33.76 7.20 -16.25
C ASP A 831 -32.50 6.36 -16.51
N LEU A 832 -31.31 6.98 -16.50
CA LEU A 832 -30.04 6.26 -16.56
C LEU A 832 -29.84 5.41 -15.29
N LEU A 833 -30.12 5.98 -14.12
CA LEU A 833 -30.05 5.26 -12.84
C LEU A 833 -31.02 4.09 -12.79
N SER A 834 -32.25 4.29 -13.25
CA SER A 834 -33.21 3.19 -13.37
C SER A 834 -32.69 2.08 -14.29
N ALA A 835 -31.98 2.41 -15.38
CA ALA A 835 -31.35 1.40 -16.23
C ALA A 835 -30.18 0.67 -15.54
N ILE A 836 -29.41 1.35 -14.69
CA ILE A 836 -28.35 0.75 -13.86
C ILE A 836 -28.96 -0.20 -12.83
N GLU A 837 -29.96 0.24 -12.08
CA GLU A 837 -30.68 -0.58 -11.08
C GLU A 837 -31.36 -1.81 -11.71
N GLU A 838 -31.81 -1.70 -12.95
CA GLU A 838 -32.36 -2.81 -13.72
C GLU A 838 -31.29 -3.74 -14.34
N GLY A 839 -29.99 -3.47 -14.14
CA GLY A 839 -28.89 -4.27 -14.69
C GLY A 839 -28.75 -4.17 -16.22
N ARG A 840 -29.25 -3.08 -16.81
CA ARG A 840 -29.23 -2.83 -18.27
C ARG A 840 -28.08 -1.94 -18.72
N ALA A 841 -27.33 -1.33 -17.80
CA ALA A 841 -26.26 -0.40 -18.12
C ALA A 841 -24.87 -1.01 -17.89
N TYR A 842 -23.95 -0.75 -18.81
CA TYR A 842 -22.56 -1.19 -18.71
C TYR A 842 -21.61 -0.19 -19.35
N VAL A 843 -20.36 -0.18 -18.90
CA VAL A 843 -19.29 0.62 -19.51
C VAL A 843 -18.50 -0.23 -20.49
N ASN A 844 -18.07 0.37 -21.59
CA ASN A 844 -17.26 -0.28 -22.62
C ASN A 844 -16.15 0.67 -23.11
N VAL A 845 -14.93 0.16 -23.26
CA VAL A 845 -13.78 0.91 -23.77
C VAL A 845 -13.25 0.23 -25.04
N HIS A 846 -13.02 1.03 -26.08
CA HIS A 846 -12.72 0.56 -27.42
C HIS A 846 -11.30 0.94 -27.84
N THR A 847 -10.60 0.01 -28.49
CA THR A 847 -9.28 0.23 -29.08
C THR A 847 -9.29 0.00 -30.59
N GLU A 848 -8.22 0.35 -31.30
CA GLU A 848 -8.10 0.03 -32.73
C GLU A 848 -8.14 -1.47 -32.98
N ARG A 849 -7.58 -2.28 -32.07
CA ARG A 849 -7.59 -3.75 -32.15
C ARG A 849 -8.98 -4.32 -31.91
N PHE A 850 -9.72 -3.75 -30.96
CA PHE A 850 -11.06 -4.20 -30.58
C PHE A 850 -12.09 -3.07 -30.69
N PRO A 851 -12.54 -2.76 -31.93
CA PRO A 851 -13.48 -1.65 -32.16
C PRO A 851 -14.87 -1.90 -31.55
N ALA A 852 -15.23 -3.16 -31.29
CA ALA A 852 -16.48 -3.52 -30.59
C ALA A 852 -16.40 -3.33 -29.05
N GLY A 853 -15.19 -3.14 -28.52
CA GLY A 853 -14.89 -3.11 -27.09
C GLY A 853 -13.76 -4.07 -26.76
N GLU A 854 -12.73 -3.59 -26.07
CA GLU A 854 -11.65 -4.40 -25.51
C GLU A 854 -11.98 -4.83 -24.09
N ILE A 855 -12.40 -3.88 -23.25
CA ILE A 855 -12.79 -4.11 -21.86
C ILE A 855 -14.19 -3.55 -21.58
N ARG A 856 -14.98 -4.27 -20.79
CA ARG A 856 -16.33 -3.86 -20.38
C ARG A 856 -16.68 -4.36 -18.99
N GLY A 857 -17.69 -3.76 -18.38
CA GLY A 857 -18.23 -4.19 -17.09
C GLY A 857 -19.59 -3.57 -16.78
N PRO A 858 -20.48 -4.30 -16.09
CA PRO A 858 -21.78 -3.76 -15.68
C PRO A 858 -21.58 -2.62 -14.67
N LEU A 859 -22.50 -1.66 -14.68
CA LEU A 859 -22.61 -0.66 -13.61
C LEU A 859 -23.53 -1.22 -12.52
N GLU A 860 -23.08 -1.18 -11.27
CA GLU A 860 -23.79 -1.69 -10.09
C GLU A 860 -23.55 -0.88 -8.81
#